data_AF-A0A258JQY2-F1
#
_entry.id   AF-A0A258JQY2-F1
#
_cell.length_a   1.000
_cell.length_b   1.000
_cell.length_c   1.000
_cell.angle_alpha   90.00
_cell.angle_beta   90.00
_cell.angle_gamma   90.00
#
_symmetry.space_group_name_H-M   'P 1'
#
loop_
_entity.id
_entity.type
_entity.pdbx_description
1 polymer ?
#
loop_
_entity_poly.entity_id
_entity_poly.type
_entity_poly.pdbx_seq_one_letter_code
_entity_poly.pdbx_strand_id
1 'polypeptide(L)'
;MDNNQQLKNSFNYGYLCISMLITFWFISVFEILAKIYTGIEIPITTIALFYKLINDFWAVFIISALFLPLYLALHYSQRKWKDIPVKIIFLLIIIGQFALTKYHLTTLVNLGADFLGYSTSDMYTTVTASESFSILYFVPFILFPLLFWGINKLISKKINSKNLIKISGTTAVICLGIHFFIPNVSEPQFQNKLAYFTNDIIRFQEDKKQFSAANLSYKKEYPLLKPFSATPDVLAPFFEIKDEKPNIVMIIVEGLGDEFIGKNEYRGFTPYLDSLIPKSLYWENFVSNAGRTFGALPSILGSLPYGEKGFLEMKPLPAHSSLISILKSNGYNTAFYCGDESSFDHRINFLEYNNIDNVIDINKFGANYQKTKENAEGFSWGYPDAEIFKKTLSEIDTKKGPRLDIVMTLTNHEPFNFPEKQEYLKKVDHIINTNKSLKVSKSEVETYKDIYASLLYTDHSIQKFMESYAKRPDYKNTIFVITGDHRLIPIAQKDKLCRFHVPLYIYSPMLKKAQTFKSVSSHWDITPSLLSFLMNNYKMNKLEKTAWMSSGLDTVKRFRNIHTIPIMQNKGVINELIYKDYLYSNGDLFKINENFETTKISDSDILKTIEDTLLETKKLNAYLTQKNKIIPKSLLIYSKASFEFSKEELAFIKKETKGLNNDKIFFKARDLAFNSQRKEARLLCNYILNELPNYADVRTLKGRTLAWDKDYKNAEKELLEVIKRTPFYYDSYLALMDIYWWTNQDQKGIEIAKKALKNEVKNPELGIKLAKAYQRTNHIAMANKAIDSMLKKDPNNSEYIKLKKELKQ
;
A
#
# COMPACT_ATOMS: atom_id res chain seq x y z
N MET A 1 18.37 -62.71 -14.32
CA MET A 1 18.81 -61.36 -14.75
C MET A 1 17.79 -60.25 -14.47
N ASP A 2 16.69 -60.50 -13.73
CA ASP A 2 15.57 -59.53 -13.63
C ASP A 2 15.47 -58.69 -12.34
N ASN A 3 16.03 -59.11 -11.20
CA ASN A 3 15.95 -58.31 -9.96
C ASN A 3 16.77 -57.00 -10.01
N ASN A 4 17.89 -56.99 -10.74
CA ASN A 4 18.75 -55.81 -10.86
C ASN A 4 18.12 -54.70 -11.73
N GLN A 5 17.21 -55.04 -12.65
CA GLN A 5 16.58 -54.08 -13.56
C GLN A 5 15.34 -53.42 -12.92
N GLN A 6 14.60 -54.16 -12.07
CA GLN A 6 13.57 -53.60 -11.20
C GLN A 6 14.13 -52.67 -10.11
N LEU A 7 15.26 -53.02 -9.49
CA LEU A 7 15.97 -52.12 -8.57
C LEU A 7 16.46 -50.85 -9.28
N LYS A 8 17.06 -50.95 -10.48
CA LYS A 8 17.55 -49.79 -11.25
C LYS A 8 16.43 -48.80 -11.60
N ASN A 9 15.23 -49.29 -11.93
CA ASN A 9 14.04 -48.45 -12.20
C ASN A 9 13.41 -47.85 -10.93
N SER A 10 13.69 -48.40 -9.74
CA SER A 10 13.17 -47.89 -8.46
C SER A 10 13.99 -46.71 -7.92
N PHE A 11 15.20 -46.47 -8.42
CA PHE A 11 16.10 -45.39 -7.98
C PHE A 11 16.06 -44.10 -8.80
N ASN A 12 15.26 -44.04 -9.89
CA ASN A 12 15.11 -42.82 -10.70
C ASN A 12 14.71 -41.60 -9.85
N TYR A 13 13.88 -41.80 -8.82
CA TYR A 13 13.50 -40.75 -7.88
C TYR A 13 14.69 -40.18 -7.09
N GLY A 14 15.58 -41.03 -6.57
CA GLY A 14 16.76 -40.57 -5.84
C GLY A 14 17.67 -39.69 -6.67
N TYR A 15 17.82 -40.01 -7.97
CA TYR A 15 18.56 -39.17 -8.91
C TYR A 15 17.89 -37.80 -9.09
N LEU A 16 16.56 -37.74 -9.17
CA LEU A 16 15.81 -36.48 -9.25
C LEU A 16 16.00 -35.65 -7.98
N CYS A 17 15.89 -36.25 -6.80
CA CYS A 17 16.03 -35.56 -5.52
C CYS A 17 17.42 -34.94 -5.34
N ILE A 18 18.49 -35.69 -5.63
CA ILE A 18 19.86 -35.15 -5.55
C ILE A 18 20.08 -34.06 -6.61
N SER A 19 19.52 -34.21 -7.81
CA SER A 19 19.64 -33.18 -8.83
C SER A 19 18.97 -31.88 -8.42
N MET A 20 17.82 -31.96 -7.76
CA MET A 20 17.13 -30.82 -7.17
C MET A 20 17.96 -30.20 -6.04
N LEU A 21 18.53 -31.00 -5.14
CA LEU A 21 19.41 -30.53 -4.06
C LEU A 21 20.58 -29.71 -4.58
N ILE A 22 21.31 -30.26 -5.56
CA ILE A 22 22.47 -29.57 -6.13
C ILE A 22 22.01 -28.28 -6.83
N THR A 23 20.85 -28.29 -7.52
CA THR A 23 20.31 -27.08 -8.14
C THR A 23 19.95 -26.00 -7.11
N PHE A 24 19.34 -26.38 -5.98
CA PHE A 24 19.08 -25.47 -4.85
C PHE A 24 20.39 -24.86 -4.30
N TRP A 25 21.43 -25.68 -4.15
CA TRP A 25 22.75 -25.20 -3.74
C TRP A 25 23.35 -24.18 -4.71
N PHE A 26 23.21 -24.40 -6.03
CA PHE A 26 23.61 -23.41 -7.03
C PHE A 26 22.81 -22.11 -6.93
N ILE A 27 21.51 -22.17 -6.58
CA ILE A 27 20.69 -20.97 -6.31
C ILE A 27 21.21 -20.23 -5.06
N SER A 28 21.58 -20.95 -3.98
CA SER A 28 22.15 -20.32 -2.78
C SER A 28 23.53 -19.70 -3.02
N VAL A 29 24.37 -20.32 -3.85
CA VAL A 29 25.63 -19.72 -4.32
C VAL A 29 25.35 -18.45 -5.11
N PHE A 30 24.40 -18.49 -6.05
CA PHE A 30 23.97 -17.31 -6.80
C PHE A 30 23.49 -16.19 -5.86
N GLU A 31 22.69 -16.49 -4.83
CA GLU A 31 22.23 -15.50 -3.86
C GLU A 31 23.40 -14.79 -3.16
N ILE A 32 24.41 -15.53 -2.71
CA ILE A 32 25.58 -14.97 -2.02
C ILE A 32 26.42 -14.14 -2.99
N LEU A 33 26.67 -14.63 -4.21
CA LEU A 33 27.43 -13.88 -5.20
C LEU A 33 26.71 -12.59 -5.61
N ALA A 34 25.38 -12.63 -5.75
CA ALA A 34 24.57 -11.46 -6.04
C ALA A 34 24.67 -10.43 -4.91
N LYS A 35 24.56 -10.86 -3.65
CA LYS A 35 24.72 -9.98 -2.47
C LYS A 35 26.09 -9.32 -2.41
N ILE A 36 27.17 -10.07 -2.68
CA ILE A 36 28.53 -9.53 -2.75
C ILE A 36 28.63 -8.48 -3.87
N TYR A 37 28.08 -8.78 -5.05
CA TYR A 37 28.11 -7.86 -6.20
C TYR A 37 27.34 -6.56 -5.92
N THR A 38 26.23 -6.64 -5.18
CA THR A 38 25.43 -5.46 -4.81
C THR A 38 25.94 -4.76 -3.54
N GLY A 39 27.06 -5.20 -2.95
CA GLY A 39 27.64 -4.58 -1.75
C GLY A 39 26.86 -4.81 -0.46
N ILE A 40 25.99 -5.82 -0.41
CA ILE A 40 25.27 -6.21 0.82
C ILE A 40 26.25 -6.95 1.73
N GLU A 41 26.44 -6.48 2.97
CA GLU A 41 27.31 -7.16 3.93
C GLU A 41 26.83 -8.58 4.24
N ILE A 42 27.77 -9.53 4.22
CA ILE A 42 27.52 -10.93 4.59
C ILE A 42 28.52 -11.30 5.69
N PRO A 43 28.06 -11.66 6.90
CA PRO A 43 28.96 -12.11 7.94
C PRO A 43 29.60 -13.44 7.51
N ILE A 44 30.93 -13.44 7.33
CA ILE A 44 31.79 -14.57 6.94
C ILE A 44 31.15 -15.42 5.82
N THR A 45 31.38 -15.05 4.57
CA THR A 45 30.77 -15.63 3.35
C THR A 45 30.79 -17.16 3.31
N THR A 46 31.84 -17.81 3.82
CA THR A 46 31.96 -19.27 3.87
C THR A 46 30.99 -19.94 4.84
N ILE A 47 30.84 -19.37 6.05
CA ILE A 47 29.90 -19.87 7.07
C ILE A 47 28.46 -19.64 6.61
N ALA A 48 28.18 -18.44 6.08
CA ALA A 48 26.86 -18.11 5.55
C ALA A 48 26.44 -19.07 4.42
N LEU A 49 27.34 -19.38 3.48
CA LEU A 49 27.07 -20.36 2.43
C LEU A 49 26.79 -21.73 3.04
N PHE A 50 27.65 -22.20 3.95
CA PHE A 50 27.50 -23.49 4.59
C PHE A 50 26.14 -23.66 5.28
N TYR A 51 25.69 -22.68 6.05
CA TYR A 51 24.38 -22.71 6.71
C TYR A 51 23.22 -22.71 5.72
N LYS A 52 23.31 -21.96 4.62
CA LYS A 52 22.28 -21.99 3.56
C LYS A 52 22.19 -23.36 2.88
N LEU A 53 23.33 -24.00 2.57
CA LEU A 53 23.34 -25.33 1.96
C LEU A 53 22.66 -26.39 2.84
N ILE A 54 22.78 -26.27 4.17
CA ILE A 54 22.11 -27.16 5.13
C ILE A 54 20.60 -26.89 5.15
N ASN A 55 20.18 -25.63 5.15
CA ASN A 55 18.76 -25.28 5.06
C ASN A 55 18.13 -25.75 3.74
N ASP A 56 18.85 -25.64 2.62
CA ASP A 56 18.43 -26.17 1.33
C ASP A 56 18.29 -27.69 1.34
N PHE A 57 19.21 -28.40 2.01
CA PHE A 57 19.12 -29.84 2.21
C PHE A 57 17.80 -30.22 2.88
N TRP A 58 17.45 -29.54 3.98
CA TRP A 58 16.21 -29.82 4.70
C TRP A 58 14.96 -29.54 3.88
N ALA A 59 14.92 -28.40 3.17
CA ALA A 59 13.83 -28.08 2.27
C ALA A 59 13.64 -29.18 1.21
N VAL A 60 14.73 -29.58 0.54
CA VAL A 60 14.69 -30.62 -0.50
C VAL A 60 14.36 -31.99 0.08
N PHE A 61 14.83 -32.33 1.28
CA PHE A 61 14.50 -33.57 1.97
C PHE A 61 13.00 -33.69 2.23
N ILE A 62 12.38 -32.63 2.79
CA ILE A 62 10.94 -32.59 3.06
C ILE A 62 10.14 -32.68 1.76
N ILE A 63 10.51 -31.91 0.72
CA ILE A 63 9.86 -31.97 -0.59
C ILE A 63 9.97 -33.39 -1.18
N SER A 64 11.15 -33.99 -1.09
CA SER A 64 11.40 -35.34 -1.59
C SER A 64 10.56 -36.38 -0.84
N ALA A 65 10.38 -36.24 0.48
CA ALA A 65 9.52 -37.12 1.25
C ALA A 65 8.03 -36.93 0.86
N LEU A 66 7.59 -35.69 0.68
CA LEU A 66 6.20 -35.35 0.34
C LEU A 66 5.77 -35.92 -1.03
N PHE A 67 6.64 -35.87 -2.03
CA PHE A 67 6.33 -36.34 -3.40
C PHE A 67 6.68 -37.81 -3.65
N LEU A 68 7.28 -38.51 -2.67
CA LEU A 68 7.60 -39.93 -2.80
C LEU A 68 6.35 -40.80 -3.00
N PRO A 69 5.24 -40.65 -2.25
CA PRO A 69 4.02 -41.42 -2.48
C PRO A 69 3.44 -41.22 -3.89
N LEU A 70 3.47 -39.98 -4.40
CA LEU A 70 3.03 -39.66 -5.76
C LEU A 70 3.88 -40.40 -6.80
N TYR A 71 5.21 -40.37 -6.64
CA TYR A 71 6.13 -41.09 -7.52
C TYR A 71 5.87 -42.60 -7.50
N LEU A 72 5.71 -43.20 -6.31
CA LEU A 72 5.43 -44.63 -6.16
C LEU A 72 4.11 -45.02 -6.82
N ALA A 73 3.04 -44.22 -6.65
CA ALA A 73 1.75 -44.46 -7.28
C ALA A 73 1.81 -44.42 -8.82
N LEU A 74 2.52 -43.43 -9.39
CA LEU A 74 2.71 -43.31 -10.83
C LEU A 74 3.55 -44.47 -11.40
N HIS A 75 4.54 -44.93 -10.65
CA HIS A 75 5.38 -46.05 -11.05
C HIS A 75 4.63 -47.38 -10.99
N TYR A 76 3.77 -47.56 -9.98
CA TYR A 76 2.86 -48.69 -9.88
C TYR A 76 1.91 -48.79 -11.08
N SER A 77 1.46 -47.65 -11.63
CA SER A 77 0.62 -47.60 -12.84
C SER A 77 1.34 -48.04 -14.14
N GLN A 78 2.66 -48.29 -14.13
CA GLN A 78 3.48 -48.72 -15.26
C GLN A 78 3.35 -47.90 -16.56
N ARG A 79 2.90 -46.64 -16.50
CA ARG A 79 2.77 -45.78 -17.68
C ARG A 79 4.16 -45.38 -18.21
N LYS A 80 4.29 -45.27 -19.54
CA LYS A 80 5.52 -44.81 -20.21
C LYS A 80 6.01 -43.42 -19.74
N TRP A 81 5.10 -42.61 -19.20
CA TRP A 81 5.33 -41.22 -18.79
C TRP A 81 5.41 -41.03 -17.27
N LYS A 82 5.59 -42.10 -16.49
CA LYS A 82 5.52 -42.09 -15.02
C LYS A 82 6.44 -41.08 -14.30
N ASP A 83 7.61 -40.79 -14.87
CA ASP A 83 8.58 -39.87 -14.26
C ASP A 83 8.35 -38.40 -14.68
N ILE A 84 7.57 -38.15 -15.74
CA ILE A 84 7.36 -36.79 -16.28
C ILE A 84 6.65 -35.87 -15.29
N PRO A 85 5.54 -36.26 -14.64
CA PRO A 85 4.84 -35.39 -13.70
C PRO A 85 5.76 -34.90 -12.57
N VAL A 86 6.56 -35.80 -11.98
CA VAL A 86 7.50 -35.45 -10.91
C VAL A 86 8.59 -34.52 -11.40
N LYS A 87 9.14 -34.75 -12.61
CA LYS A 87 10.11 -33.83 -13.24
C LYS A 87 9.52 -32.44 -13.44
N ILE A 88 8.28 -32.34 -13.93
CA ILE A 88 7.59 -31.05 -14.12
C ILE A 88 7.38 -30.36 -12.76
N ILE A 89 6.93 -31.08 -11.73
CA ILE A 89 6.75 -30.53 -10.39
C ILE A 89 8.09 -30.01 -9.83
N PHE A 90 9.17 -30.78 -9.92
CA PHE A 90 10.48 -30.34 -9.44
C PHE A 90 11.00 -29.13 -10.21
N LEU A 91 10.75 -29.04 -11.52
CA LEU A 91 11.06 -27.85 -12.31
C LEU A 91 10.30 -26.62 -11.83
N LEU A 92 9.00 -26.74 -11.58
CA LEU A 92 8.19 -25.65 -11.04
C LEU A 92 8.66 -25.22 -9.64
N ILE A 93 9.06 -26.17 -8.80
CA ILE A 93 9.63 -25.92 -7.47
C ILE A 93 10.96 -25.16 -7.57
N ILE A 94 11.84 -25.53 -8.51
CA ILE A 94 13.12 -24.84 -8.74
C ILE A 94 12.87 -23.40 -9.23
N ILE A 95 11.94 -23.22 -10.17
CA ILE A 95 11.53 -21.90 -10.65
C ILE A 95 10.97 -21.06 -9.50
N GLY A 96 10.11 -21.64 -8.66
CA GLY A 96 9.55 -20.98 -7.49
C GLY A 96 10.60 -20.59 -6.45
N GLN A 97 11.52 -21.50 -6.12
CA GLN A 97 12.64 -21.21 -5.22
C GLN A 97 13.48 -20.04 -5.74
N PHE A 98 13.83 -20.05 -7.03
CA PHE A 98 14.59 -18.95 -7.62
C PHE A 98 13.80 -17.64 -7.64
N ALA A 99 12.50 -17.67 -7.93
CA ALA A 99 11.64 -16.48 -7.86
C ALA A 99 11.63 -15.85 -6.46
N LEU A 100 11.52 -16.68 -5.42
CA LEU A 100 11.55 -16.24 -4.02
C LEU A 100 12.94 -15.70 -3.61
N THR A 101 14.02 -16.34 -4.05
CA THR A 101 15.39 -15.82 -3.86
C THR A 101 15.57 -14.47 -4.53
N LYS A 102 15.06 -14.31 -5.75
CA LYS A 102 15.11 -13.06 -6.50
C LYS A 102 14.33 -11.95 -5.79
N TYR A 103 13.10 -12.22 -5.37
CA TYR A 103 12.31 -11.28 -4.58
C TYR A 103 13.07 -10.82 -3.33
N HIS A 104 13.74 -11.74 -2.63
CA HIS A 104 14.56 -11.40 -1.47
C HIS A 104 15.78 -10.52 -1.83
N LEU A 105 16.43 -10.76 -2.96
CA LEU A 105 17.56 -9.93 -3.42
C LEU A 105 17.11 -8.50 -3.76
N THR A 106 15.89 -8.34 -4.29
CA THR A 106 15.34 -7.01 -4.61
C THR A 106 14.85 -6.28 -3.36
N THR A 107 14.13 -6.96 -2.46
CA THR A 107 13.43 -6.31 -1.34
C THR A 107 14.14 -6.39 0.01
N LEU A 108 15.16 -7.25 0.12
CA LEU A 108 15.82 -7.67 1.37
C LEU A 108 14.89 -8.35 2.39
N VAL A 109 13.67 -8.70 2.00
CA VAL A 109 12.66 -9.36 2.85
C VAL A 109 12.24 -10.68 2.17
N ASN A 110 11.97 -11.71 2.95
CA ASN A 110 11.43 -12.96 2.39
C ASN A 110 9.94 -12.78 2.08
N LEU A 111 9.48 -13.20 0.90
CA LEU A 111 8.05 -13.27 0.61
C LEU A 111 7.42 -14.42 1.40
N GLY A 112 6.27 -14.17 2.02
CA GLY A 112 5.54 -15.13 2.84
C GLY A 112 4.03 -15.15 2.52
N ALA A 113 3.21 -15.32 3.55
CA ALA A 113 1.76 -15.34 3.46
C ALA A 113 1.17 -13.99 3.03
N ASP A 114 1.95 -12.91 3.13
CA ASP A 114 1.57 -11.60 2.63
C ASP A 114 1.24 -11.59 1.13
N PHE A 115 1.81 -12.54 0.36
CA PHE A 115 1.38 -12.82 -1.01
C PHE A 115 -0.14 -13.02 -1.16
N LEU A 116 -0.80 -13.62 -0.15
CA LEU A 116 -2.25 -13.85 -0.15
C LEU A 116 -3.05 -12.60 0.27
N GLY A 117 -2.38 -11.59 0.81
CA GLY A 117 -2.95 -10.33 1.28
C GLY A 117 -3.20 -9.31 0.18
N TYR A 118 -2.41 -9.33 -0.89
CA TYR A 118 -2.50 -8.38 -2.00
C TYR A 118 -3.51 -8.82 -3.07
N SER A 119 -4.17 -7.84 -3.70
CA SER A 119 -5.00 -8.11 -4.87
C SER A 119 -4.14 -8.39 -6.11
N THR A 120 -4.70 -9.07 -7.11
CA THR A 120 -3.97 -9.32 -8.36
C THR A 120 -3.62 -8.03 -9.11
N SER A 121 -4.45 -6.99 -8.99
CA SER A 121 -4.17 -5.68 -9.55
C SER A 121 -3.03 -4.98 -8.82
N ASP A 122 -2.99 -4.99 -7.48
CA ASP A 122 -1.91 -4.33 -6.73
C ASP A 122 -0.57 -5.02 -6.98
N MET A 123 -0.58 -6.36 -7.04
CA MET A 123 0.61 -7.15 -7.40
C MET A 123 1.10 -6.78 -8.80
N TYR A 124 0.20 -6.72 -9.78
CA TYR A 124 0.55 -6.33 -11.15
C TYR A 124 1.16 -4.93 -11.18
N THR A 125 0.47 -3.93 -10.61
CA THR A 125 0.93 -2.54 -10.53
C THR A 125 2.31 -2.43 -9.89
N THR A 126 2.53 -3.09 -8.76
CA THR A 126 3.81 -3.07 -8.03
C THR A 126 4.94 -3.66 -8.86
N VAL A 127 4.71 -4.83 -9.48
CA VAL A 127 5.75 -5.49 -10.30
C VAL A 127 6.07 -4.67 -11.54
N THR A 128 5.07 -4.12 -12.21
CA THR A 128 5.28 -3.26 -13.40
C THR A 128 5.98 -1.94 -13.07
N ALA A 129 5.88 -1.49 -11.82
CA ALA A 129 6.55 -0.28 -11.36
C ALA A 129 8.03 -0.51 -11.05
N SER A 130 8.35 -1.61 -10.36
CA SER A 130 9.69 -1.90 -9.86
C SER A 130 10.66 -2.41 -10.93
N GLU A 131 10.18 -3.11 -11.96
CA GLU A 131 11.07 -3.88 -12.85
C GLU A 131 11.12 -3.31 -14.27
N SER A 132 12.33 -3.11 -14.78
CA SER A 132 12.56 -2.85 -16.21
C SER A 132 12.81 -4.18 -16.93
N PHE A 133 12.04 -4.48 -17.98
CA PHE A 133 12.16 -5.73 -18.73
C PHE A 133 13.52 -5.81 -19.44
N SER A 134 14.43 -6.65 -18.92
CA SER A 134 15.66 -7.05 -19.59
C SER A 134 15.63 -8.54 -19.91
N ILE A 135 16.06 -8.95 -21.10
CA ILE A 135 16.15 -10.40 -21.44
C ILE A 135 17.10 -11.11 -20.47
N LEU A 136 18.17 -10.43 -20.01
CA LEU A 136 19.12 -10.98 -19.05
C LEU A 136 18.47 -11.30 -17.69
N TYR A 137 17.38 -10.60 -17.34
CA TYR A 137 16.60 -10.82 -16.13
C TYR A 137 15.98 -12.22 -16.06
N PHE A 138 15.59 -12.77 -17.22
CA PHE A 138 14.93 -14.07 -17.32
C PHE A 138 15.89 -15.23 -17.58
N VAL A 139 17.16 -14.95 -17.89
CA VAL A 139 18.17 -15.98 -18.17
C VAL A 139 18.29 -17.00 -17.01
N PRO A 140 18.41 -16.59 -15.73
CA PRO A 140 18.50 -17.57 -14.64
C PRO A 140 17.26 -18.47 -14.50
N PHE A 141 16.06 -17.96 -14.85
CA PHE A 141 14.82 -18.75 -14.86
C PHE A 141 14.83 -19.87 -15.90
N ILE A 142 15.69 -19.80 -16.91
CA ILE A 142 15.92 -20.85 -17.91
C ILE A 142 17.12 -21.71 -17.50
N LEU A 143 18.20 -21.09 -17.00
CA LEU A 143 19.44 -21.77 -16.65
C LEU A 143 19.26 -22.78 -15.50
N PHE A 144 18.55 -22.46 -14.41
CA PHE A 144 18.37 -23.40 -13.30
C PHE A 144 17.55 -24.65 -13.67
N PRO A 145 16.45 -24.54 -14.45
CA PRO A 145 15.81 -25.70 -15.07
C PRO A 145 16.78 -26.54 -15.93
N LEU A 146 17.54 -25.92 -16.83
CA LEU A 146 18.49 -26.64 -17.68
C LEU A 146 19.60 -27.32 -16.86
N LEU A 147 20.07 -26.66 -15.80
CA LEU A 147 21.04 -27.19 -14.86
C LEU A 147 20.51 -28.44 -14.16
N PHE A 148 19.26 -28.42 -13.68
CA PHE A 148 18.62 -29.60 -13.09
C PHE A 148 18.58 -30.80 -14.05
N TRP A 149 18.20 -30.57 -15.31
CA TRP A 149 18.20 -31.63 -16.34
C TRP A 149 19.61 -32.15 -16.64
N GLY A 150 20.59 -31.23 -16.74
CA GLY A 150 21.99 -31.56 -16.96
C GLY A 150 22.56 -32.41 -15.84
N ILE A 151 22.35 -31.99 -14.59
CA ILE A 151 22.77 -32.71 -13.38
C ILE A 151 22.11 -34.09 -13.34
N ASN A 152 20.80 -34.17 -13.59
CA ASN A 152 20.09 -35.44 -13.57
C ASN A 152 20.67 -36.44 -14.57
N LYS A 153 20.90 -36.00 -15.81
CA LYS A 153 21.50 -36.82 -16.86
C LYS A 153 22.94 -37.24 -16.53
N LEU A 154 23.72 -36.36 -15.90
CA LEU A 154 25.09 -36.64 -15.51
C LEU A 154 25.17 -37.65 -14.36
N ILE A 155 24.39 -37.45 -13.29
CA ILE A 155 24.41 -38.32 -12.11
C ILE A 155 23.82 -39.69 -12.45
N SER A 156 22.73 -39.76 -13.21
CA SER A 156 22.14 -41.03 -13.62
C SER A 156 23.07 -41.86 -14.51
N LYS A 157 24.00 -41.21 -15.23
CA LYS A 157 25.00 -41.89 -16.07
C LYS A 157 26.25 -42.29 -15.28
N LYS A 158 26.73 -41.44 -14.36
CA LYS A 158 28.02 -41.62 -13.67
C LYS A 158 27.93 -42.35 -12.33
N ILE A 159 26.83 -42.22 -11.59
CA ILE A 159 26.71 -42.73 -10.22
C ILE A 159 25.75 -43.91 -10.21
N ASN A 160 26.21 -45.08 -9.74
CA ASN A 160 25.34 -46.24 -9.56
C ASN A 160 24.43 -46.07 -8.33
N SER A 161 23.32 -46.81 -8.29
CA SER A 161 22.31 -46.67 -7.23
C SER A 161 22.84 -46.96 -5.82
N LYS A 162 23.75 -47.93 -5.65
CA LYS A 162 24.34 -48.24 -4.33
C LYS A 162 25.15 -47.06 -3.79
N ASN A 163 25.96 -46.42 -4.64
CA ASN A 163 26.73 -45.24 -4.27
C ASN A 163 25.83 -44.04 -4.01
N LEU A 164 24.75 -43.90 -4.78
CA LEU A 164 23.74 -42.86 -4.57
C LEU A 164 23.16 -42.92 -3.14
N ILE A 165 22.72 -44.11 -2.71
CA ILE A 165 22.16 -44.33 -1.38
C ILE A 165 23.19 -44.00 -0.30
N LYS A 166 24.44 -44.46 -0.47
CA LYS A 166 25.53 -44.17 0.48
C LYS A 166 25.77 -42.66 0.61
N ILE A 167 25.87 -41.96 -0.52
CA ILE A 167 26.07 -40.50 -0.54
C ILE A 167 24.89 -39.81 0.15
N SER A 168 23.65 -40.13 -0.24
CA SER A 168 22.45 -39.55 0.38
C SER A 168 22.38 -39.80 1.89
N GLY A 169 22.68 -41.02 2.33
CA GLY A 169 22.68 -41.40 3.74
C GLY A 169 23.74 -40.64 4.54
N THR A 170 24.98 -40.58 4.03
CA THR A 170 26.05 -39.82 4.68
C THR A 170 25.73 -38.33 4.74
N THR A 171 25.25 -37.72 3.65
CA THR A 171 24.83 -36.31 3.64
C THR A 171 23.72 -36.05 4.65
N ALA A 172 22.73 -36.94 4.73
CA ALA A 172 21.63 -36.79 5.70
C ALA A 172 22.12 -36.83 7.16
N VAL A 173 23.02 -37.76 7.50
CA VAL A 173 23.60 -37.85 8.85
C VAL A 173 24.40 -36.59 9.19
N ILE A 174 25.20 -36.07 8.25
CA ILE A 174 25.98 -34.84 8.44
C ILE A 174 25.05 -33.64 8.66
N CYS A 175 24.06 -33.43 7.79
CA CYS A 175 23.11 -32.33 7.91
C CYS A 175 22.25 -32.44 9.19
N LEU A 176 21.90 -33.65 9.62
CA LEU A 176 21.26 -33.93 10.91
C LEU A 176 22.13 -33.47 12.08
N GLY A 177 23.38 -33.94 12.16
CA GLY A 177 24.28 -33.54 13.23
C GLY A 177 24.42 -32.03 13.32
N ILE A 178 24.66 -31.36 12.18
CA ILE A 178 24.90 -29.91 12.18
C ILE A 178 23.66 -29.12 12.61
N HIS A 179 22.46 -29.49 12.13
CA HIS A 179 21.24 -28.76 12.48
C HIS A 179 20.90 -28.84 13.97
N PHE A 180 21.20 -29.97 14.64
CA PHE A 180 20.97 -30.12 16.07
C PHE A 180 22.05 -29.45 16.93
N PHE A 181 23.32 -29.47 16.51
CA PHE A 181 24.44 -28.98 17.32
C PHE A 181 24.83 -27.52 17.06
N ILE A 182 24.36 -26.90 15.97
CA ILE A 182 24.68 -25.50 15.64
C ILE A 182 23.40 -24.67 15.53
N PRO A 183 22.96 -24.01 16.63
CA PRO A 183 21.72 -23.22 16.67
C PRO A 183 21.67 -22.09 15.63
N ASN A 184 22.82 -21.49 15.31
CA ASN A 184 22.92 -20.38 14.34
C ASN A 184 22.48 -20.77 12.92
N VAL A 185 22.48 -22.06 12.57
CA VAL A 185 22.00 -22.55 11.26
C VAL A 185 20.53 -22.17 11.03
N SER A 186 19.75 -22.08 12.11
CA SER A 186 18.31 -21.77 12.07
C SER A 186 17.99 -20.27 12.04
N GLU A 187 19.01 -19.40 12.01
CA GLU A 187 18.78 -17.95 11.95
C GLU A 187 18.03 -17.54 10.66
N PRO A 188 17.11 -16.55 10.73
CA PRO A 188 16.27 -16.14 9.61
C PRO A 188 17.02 -15.80 8.31
N GLN A 189 18.24 -15.26 8.41
CA GLN A 189 19.07 -14.88 7.27
C GLN A 189 19.54 -16.08 6.43
N PHE A 190 19.65 -17.28 7.01
CA PHE A 190 20.11 -18.49 6.33
C PHE A 190 18.96 -19.39 5.84
N GLN A 191 17.72 -19.05 6.17
CA GLN A 191 16.56 -19.86 5.81
C GLN A 191 16.40 -20.02 4.29
N ASN A 192 16.01 -21.22 3.89
CA ASN A 192 15.58 -21.50 2.54
C ASN A 192 14.28 -20.74 2.23
N LYS A 193 14.23 -20.03 1.09
CA LYS A 193 13.14 -19.11 0.78
C LYS A 193 11.79 -19.81 0.55
N LEU A 194 11.79 -20.96 -0.13
CA LEU A 194 10.59 -21.77 -0.32
C LEU A 194 10.10 -22.39 1.00
N ALA A 195 11.01 -22.84 1.86
CA ALA A 195 10.66 -23.33 3.20
C ALA A 195 10.03 -22.23 4.06
N TYR A 196 10.61 -21.02 4.07
CA TYR A 196 10.04 -19.85 4.74
C TYR A 196 8.64 -19.54 4.20
N PHE A 197 8.49 -19.39 2.88
CA PHE A 197 7.22 -19.08 2.23
C PHE A 197 6.12 -20.08 2.60
N THR A 198 6.45 -21.37 2.55
CA THR A 198 5.50 -22.45 2.89
C THR A 198 5.12 -22.43 4.37
N ASN A 199 6.12 -22.29 5.26
CA ASN A 199 5.89 -22.25 6.70
C ASN A 199 5.05 -21.03 7.10
N ASP A 200 5.30 -19.88 6.50
CA ASP A 200 4.54 -18.67 6.77
C ASP A 200 3.09 -18.77 6.28
N ILE A 201 2.86 -19.38 5.10
CA ILE A 201 1.50 -19.69 4.63
C ILE A 201 0.79 -20.64 5.60
N ILE A 202 1.45 -21.69 6.08
CA ILE A 202 0.85 -22.63 7.06
C ILE A 202 0.46 -21.88 8.32
N ARG A 203 1.38 -21.10 8.89
CA ARG A 203 1.13 -20.25 10.07
C ARG A 203 -0.05 -19.31 9.87
N PHE A 204 -0.14 -18.66 8.70
CA PHE A 204 -1.28 -17.80 8.37
C PHE A 204 -2.61 -18.56 8.31
N GLN A 205 -2.63 -19.78 7.74
CA GLN A 205 -3.84 -20.62 7.73
C GLN A 205 -4.22 -21.12 9.13
N GLU A 206 -3.23 -21.42 9.98
CA GLU A 206 -3.43 -21.79 11.38
C GLU A 206 -4.00 -20.62 12.18
N ASP A 207 -3.40 -19.43 12.09
CA ASP A 207 -3.90 -18.20 12.69
C ASP A 207 -5.35 -17.94 12.25
N LYS A 208 -5.63 -18.05 10.94
CA LYS A 208 -6.98 -17.88 10.39
C LYS A 208 -7.99 -18.87 10.98
N LYS A 209 -7.59 -20.13 11.17
CA LYS A 209 -8.45 -21.15 11.78
C LYS A 209 -8.66 -20.88 13.27
N GLN A 210 -7.59 -20.56 14.00
CA GLN A 210 -7.60 -20.28 15.43
C GLN A 210 -8.46 -19.06 15.75
N PHE A 211 -8.28 -17.97 15.00
CA PHE A 211 -8.99 -16.71 15.17
C PHE A 211 -10.19 -16.55 14.23
N SER A 212 -10.84 -17.66 13.87
CA SER A 212 -12.09 -17.62 13.12
C SER A 212 -13.22 -17.06 13.98
N ALA A 213 -14.12 -16.27 13.38
CA ALA A 213 -15.24 -15.64 14.10
C ALA A 213 -16.06 -16.58 14.99
N ALA A 214 -16.16 -17.88 14.66
CA ALA A 214 -16.89 -18.84 15.50
C ALA A 214 -16.26 -19.03 16.89
N ASN A 215 -14.93 -18.89 17.00
CA ASN A 215 -14.17 -19.17 18.22
C ASN A 215 -13.89 -17.91 19.07
N LEU A 216 -14.33 -16.73 18.61
CA LEU A 216 -13.99 -15.46 19.24
C LEU A 216 -15.08 -15.00 20.20
N SER A 217 -14.72 -14.85 21.47
CA SER A 217 -15.54 -14.22 22.50
C SER A 217 -14.68 -13.27 23.36
N TYR A 218 -15.28 -12.17 23.79
CA TYR A 218 -14.72 -11.23 24.76
C TYR A 218 -15.76 -10.93 25.84
N LYS A 219 -15.30 -10.65 27.06
CA LYS A 219 -16.16 -10.36 28.20
C LYS A 219 -17.02 -9.10 27.98
N LYS A 220 -16.44 -8.09 27.33
CA LYS A 220 -17.16 -6.87 26.92
C LYS A 220 -17.48 -6.98 25.44
N GLU A 221 -18.71 -6.65 25.07
CA GLU A 221 -19.15 -6.68 23.67
C GLU A 221 -18.29 -5.75 22.79
N TYR A 222 -17.93 -4.56 23.31
CA TYR A 222 -17.03 -3.59 22.70
C TYR A 222 -15.81 -3.37 23.61
N PRO A 223 -14.74 -4.20 23.49
CA PRO A 223 -13.61 -4.20 24.42
C PRO A 223 -12.84 -2.88 24.50
N LEU A 224 -12.78 -2.13 23.40
CA LEU A 224 -12.06 -0.85 23.31
C LEU A 224 -12.87 0.36 23.79
N LEU A 225 -14.18 0.19 24.01
CA LEU A 225 -15.05 1.32 24.31
C LEU A 225 -14.73 1.90 25.69
N LYS A 226 -14.26 3.14 25.72
CA LYS A 226 -13.84 3.88 26.91
C LYS A 226 -14.40 5.31 26.89
N PRO A 227 -14.58 5.97 28.06
CA PRO A 227 -14.93 7.39 28.09
C PRO A 227 -13.90 8.21 27.32
N PHE A 228 -14.34 9.25 26.61
CA PHE A 228 -13.43 10.15 25.87
C PHE A 228 -12.37 10.78 26.79
N SER A 229 -12.75 11.11 28.03
CA SER A 229 -11.87 11.66 29.06
C SER A 229 -10.72 10.73 29.49
N ALA A 230 -10.74 9.45 29.09
CA ALA A 230 -9.64 8.52 29.36
C ALA A 230 -8.37 8.85 28.53
N THR A 231 -8.47 9.66 27.48
CA THR A 231 -7.33 10.15 26.70
C THR A 231 -6.97 11.57 27.17
N PRO A 232 -5.85 11.75 27.89
CA PRO A 232 -5.47 13.07 28.41
C PRO A 232 -5.08 14.03 27.28
N ASP A 233 -5.27 15.32 27.51
CA ASP A 233 -4.74 16.36 26.63
C ASP A 233 -3.28 16.64 27.00
N VAL A 234 -2.39 16.05 26.22
CA VAL A 234 -0.93 16.18 26.38
C VAL A 234 -0.35 17.33 25.56
N LEU A 235 -1.12 17.92 24.65
CA LEU A 235 -0.62 18.94 23.71
C LEU A 235 -0.86 20.36 24.21
N ALA A 236 -1.97 20.64 24.91
CA ALA A 236 -2.31 21.97 25.40
C ALA A 236 -1.17 22.73 26.12
N PRO A 237 -0.32 22.09 26.95
CA PRO A 237 0.80 22.78 27.60
C PRO A 237 1.79 23.45 26.62
N PHE A 238 1.85 22.98 25.37
CA PHE A 238 2.78 23.46 24.36
C PHE A 238 2.18 24.50 23.41
N PHE A 239 0.87 24.72 23.43
CA PHE A 239 0.17 25.59 22.47
C PHE A 239 -0.37 26.87 23.11
N GLU A 240 -0.29 27.98 22.37
CA GLU A 240 -1.12 29.17 22.53
C GLU A 240 -2.48 28.92 21.89
N ILE A 241 -3.46 28.56 22.72
CA ILE A 241 -4.83 28.30 22.27
C ILE A 241 -5.45 29.62 21.80
N LYS A 242 -6.02 29.63 20.58
CA LYS A 242 -6.78 30.76 20.02
C LYS A 242 -8.28 30.49 20.16
N ASP A 243 -9.11 31.51 19.95
CA ASP A 243 -10.57 31.34 20.04
C ASP A 243 -11.13 30.52 18.86
N GLU A 244 -10.54 30.70 17.67
CA GLU A 244 -10.93 30.02 16.45
C GLU A 244 -10.27 28.64 16.34
N LYS A 245 -11.07 27.64 15.93
CA LYS A 245 -10.58 26.28 15.63
C LYS A 245 -9.43 26.32 14.62
N PRO A 246 -8.29 25.66 14.88
CA PRO A 246 -7.16 25.68 13.96
C PRO A 246 -7.43 24.81 12.74
N ASN A 247 -6.79 25.17 11.62
CA ASN A 247 -6.63 24.25 10.50
C ASN A 247 -5.62 23.15 10.87
N ILE A 248 -5.83 21.95 10.35
CA ILE A 248 -4.93 20.82 10.52
C ILE A 248 -4.41 20.41 9.14
N VAL A 249 -3.10 20.36 8.97
CA VAL A 249 -2.43 19.88 7.77
C VAL A 249 -1.59 18.66 8.14
N MET A 250 -1.99 17.48 7.68
CA MET A 250 -1.22 16.25 7.83
C MET A 250 -0.39 16.01 6.57
N ILE A 251 0.92 15.87 6.72
CA ILE A 251 1.84 15.50 5.65
C ILE A 251 2.38 14.10 5.97
N ILE A 252 1.86 13.11 5.25
CA ILE A 252 2.28 11.71 5.36
C ILE A 252 3.31 11.46 4.26
N VAL A 253 4.56 11.27 4.66
CA VAL A 253 5.71 11.20 3.75
C VAL A 253 6.03 9.74 3.42
N GLU A 254 5.80 9.35 2.17
CA GLU A 254 6.14 8.05 1.61
C GLU A 254 7.61 7.69 1.92
N GLY A 255 7.82 6.50 2.48
CA GLY A 255 9.13 5.89 2.69
C GLY A 255 10.06 6.60 3.68
N LEU A 256 9.61 7.65 4.36
CA LEU A 256 10.45 8.44 5.26
C LEU A 256 10.69 7.72 6.60
N GLY A 257 11.82 7.02 6.70
CA GLY A 257 12.34 6.49 7.96
C GLY A 257 13.10 7.54 8.78
N ASP A 258 13.14 7.37 10.10
CA ASP A 258 13.89 8.29 10.98
C ASP A 258 15.41 8.20 10.76
N GLU A 259 15.92 7.11 10.18
CA GLU A 259 17.35 6.95 9.89
C GLU A 259 17.92 8.02 8.94
N PHE A 260 17.06 8.67 8.13
CA PHE A 260 17.46 9.77 7.23
C PHE A 260 17.47 11.14 7.92
N ILE A 261 16.93 11.23 9.14
CA ILE A 261 16.67 12.47 9.85
C ILE A 261 17.77 12.77 10.88
N GLY A 262 18.09 14.05 11.02
CA GLY A 262 18.81 14.59 12.17
C GLY A 262 20.19 13.96 12.32
N LYS A 263 20.42 13.23 13.41
CA LYS A 263 21.73 12.68 13.79
C LYS A 263 21.91 11.20 13.45
N ASN A 264 20.95 10.60 12.75
CA ASN A 264 20.91 9.15 12.50
C ASN A 264 21.86 8.72 11.36
N GLU A 265 21.94 7.42 11.10
CA GLU A 265 22.98 6.79 10.26
C GLU A 265 23.01 7.33 8.83
N TYR A 266 21.83 7.50 8.22
CA TYR A 266 21.66 7.92 6.83
C TYR A 266 21.32 9.42 6.69
N ARG A 267 21.71 10.24 7.68
CA ARG A 267 21.48 11.69 7.72
C ARG A 267 22.11 12.46 6.57
N GLY A 268 21.66 13.71 6.39
CA GLY A 268 22.31 14.71 5.53
C GLY A 268 21.61 14.95 4.19
N PHE A 269 20.51 14.23 3.92
CA PHE A 269 19.73 14.32 2.69
C PHE A 269 18.30 14.86 2.91
N THR A 270 17.99 15.32 4.13
CA THR A 270 16.73 15.97 4.51
C THR A 270 16.97 17.28 5.28
N PRO A 271 17.73 18.24 4.72
CA PRO A 271 18.16 19.43 5.46
C PRO A 271 17.01 20.31 5.98
N TYR A 272 15.86 20.37 5.28
CA TYR A 272 14.72 21.15 5.74
C TYR A 272 14.03 20.50 6.94
N LEU A 273 13.73 19.20 6.87
CA LEU A 273 13.15 18.44 7.99
C LEU A 273 14.07 18.47 9.22
N ASP A 274 15.39 18.40 9.03
CA ASP A 274 16.38 18.58 10.11
C ASP A 274 16.24 19.97 10.76
N SER A 275 16.04 21.01 9.94
CA SER A 275 15.84 22.39 10.41
C SER A 275 14.52 22.61 11.16
N LEU A 276 13.55 21.70 11.03
CA LEU A 276 12.26 21.76 11.72
C LEU A 276 12.30 21.12 13.11
N ILE A 277 13.25 20.22 13.40
CA ILE A 277 13.39 19.58 14.72
C ILE A 277 13.40 20.61 15.87
N PRO A 278 14.27 21.64 15.88
CA PRO A 278 14.32 22.61 16.97
C PRO A 278 13.16 23.60 16.99
N LYS A 279 12.22 23.51 16.04
CA LYS A 279 11.05 24.40 15.90
C LYS A 279 9.73 23.67 16.17
N SER A 280 9.78 22.36 16.45
CA SER A 280 8.61 21.49 16.53
C SER A 280 8.53 20.79 17.89
N LEU A 281 7.37 20.19 18.15
CA LEU A 281 7.28 19.05 19.03
C LEU A 281 7.74 17.83 18.23
N TYR A 282 8.85 17.19 18.61
CA TYR A 282 9.49 16.11 17.86
C TYR A 282 9.62 14.85 18.72
N TRP A 283 9.14 13.71 18.22
CA TRP A 283 9.33 12.42 18.86
C TRP A 283 10.48 11.68 18.19
N GLU A 284 11.58 11.50 18.94
CA GLU A 284 12.77 10.76 18.48
C GLU A 284 12.47 9.27 18.33
N ASN A 285 11.57 8.73 19.17
CA ASN A 285 11.26 7.30 19.22
C ASN A 285 9.82 7.06 18.78
N PHE A 286 9.54 7.19 17.49
CA PHE A 286 8.20 7.09 16.93
C PHE A 286 8.07 5.96 15.91
N VAL A 287 6.97 5.22 15.95
CA VAL A 287 6.84 3.93 15.25
C VAL A 287 5.62 3.90 14.34
N SER A 288 5.85 3.52 13.09
CA SER A 288 4.79 3.17 12.14
C SER A 288 4.13 1.84 12.54
N ASN A 289 2.80 1.79 12.48
CA ASN A 289 2.05 0.59 12.87
C ASN A 289 2.11 -0.53 11.80
N ALA A 290 2.64 -0.23 10.61
CA ALA A 290 2.83 -1.19 9.53
C ALA A 290 4.13 -0.95 8.78
N GLY A 291 4.68 -2.00 8.16
CA GLY A 291 5.91 -1.90 7.36
C GLY A 291 5.68 -1.44 5.92
N ARG A 292 4.45 -1.05 5.55
CA ARG A 292 4.01 -0.62 4.22
C ARG A 292 2.84 0.37 4.35
N THR A 293 2.60 1.12 3.30
CA THR A 293 1.63 2.22 3.19
C THR A 293 0.20 1.87 3.61
N PHE A 294 -0.27 0.65 3.33
CA PHE A 294 -1.66 0.21 3.59
C PHE A 294 -2.12 0.40 5.05
N GLY A 295 -1.19 0.37 6.01
CA GLY A 295 -1.49 0.51 7.43
C GLY A 295 -1.51 1.95 7.94
N ALA A 296 -1.01 2.92 7.16
CA ALA A 296 -0.80 4.29 7.62
C ALA A 296 -2.11 5.03 7.86
N LEU A 297 -3.01 5.12 6.86
CA LEU A 297 -4.26 5.87 7.00
C LEU A 297 -5.16 5.36 8.14
N PRO A 298 -5.46 4.05 8.27
CA PRO A 298 -6.28 3.55 9.38
C PRO A 298 -5.65 3.82 10.75
N SER A 299 -4.32 3.70 10.85
CA SER A 299 -3.61 3.88 12.11
C SER A 299 -3.54 5.34 12.52
N ILE A 300 -3.07 6.21 11.62
CA ILE A 300 -2.89 7.66 11.86
C ILE A 300 -4.25 8.32 12.11
N LEU A 301 -5.24 8.05 11.25
CA LEU A 301 -6.50 8.80 11.22
C LEU A 301 -7.58 8.20 12.12
N GLY A 302 -7.43 6.99 12.63
CA GLY A 302 -8.48 6.36 13.43
C GLY A 302 -8.01 5.52 14.61
N SER A 303 -6.69 5.34 14.83
CA SER A 303 -6.19 4.43 15.87
C SER A 303 -6.89 3.06 15.78
N LEU A 304 -6.98 2.51 14.56
CA LEU A 304 -7.81 1.34 14.22
C LEU A 304 -7.02 0.03 14.25
N PRO A 305 -7.69 -1.12 14.50
CA PRO A 305 -7.08 -2.44 14.34
C PRO A 305 -6.70 -2.73 12.87
N TYR A 306 -6.00 -3.83 12.63
CA TYR A 306 -5.42 -4.15 11.32
C TYR A 306 -6.29 -4.99 10.39
N GLY A 307 -7.22 -5.81 10.88
CA GLY A 307 -7.92 -6.78 10.03
C GLY A 307 -7.07 -8.01 9.65
N GLU A 308 -7.65 -8.93 8.87
CA GLU A 308 -6.97 -10.17 8.43
C GLU A 308 -5.93 -9.91 7.33
N LYS A 309 -6.18 -8.98 6.41
CA LYS A 309 -5.30 -8.64 5.27
C LYS A 309 -4.86 -7.17 5.26
N GLY A 310 -5.13 -6.43 6.33
CA GLY A 310 -5.08 -4.97 6.34
C GLY A 310 -6.48 -4.37 6.42
N PHE A 311 -6.61 -3.21 7.07
CA PHE A 311 -7.93 -2.65 7.41
C PHE A 311 -8.65 -2.12 6.18
N LEU A 312 -7.88 -1.54 5.24
CA LEU A 312 -8.37 -1.03 3.96
C LEU A 312 -8.91 -2.14 3.04
N GLU A 313 -8.47 -3.39 3.23
CA GLU A 313 -8.92 -4.55 2.45
C GLU A 313 -10.28 -5.10 2.89
N MET A 314 -10.84 -4.62 4.01
CA MET A 314 -12.02 -5.23 4.60
C MET A 314 -13.30 -4.77 3.93
N LYS A 315 -14.14 -5.75 3.57
CA LYS A 315 -15.42 -5.55 2.88
C LYS A 315 -16.53 -6.35 3.58
N PRO A 316 -17.50 -5.70 4.24
CA PRO A 316 -17.57 -4.26 4.52
C PRO A 316 -16.54 -3.80 5.57
N LEU A 317 -16.23 -2.50 5.59
CA LEU A 317 -15.48 -1.90 6.70
C LEU A 317 -16.31 -2.00 8.00
N PRO A 318 -15.70 -2.33 9.15
CA PRO A 318 -16.38 -2.34 10.43
C PRO A 318 -16.81 -0.92 10.80
N ALA A 319 -17.83 -0.83 11.63
CA ALA A 319 -18.24 0.36 12.35
C ALA A 319 -17.02 0.98 13.05
N HIS A 320 -16.57 2.16 12.60
CA HIS A 320 -15.47 2.89 13.23
C HIS A 320 -15.63 4.40 13.09
N SER A 321 -14.88 5.14 13.91
CA SER A 321 -14.74 6.59 13.81
C SER A 321 -13.30 6.95 13.44
N SER A 322 -13.12 8.10 12.82
CA SER A 322 -11.82 8.65 12.43
C SER A 322 -11.78 10.15 12.67
N LEU A 323 -10.58 10.72 12.69
CA LEU A 323 -10.31 12.14 12.67
C LEU A 323 -11.07 12.85 11.54
N ILE A 324 -11.16 12.25 10.34
CA ILE A 324 -11.92 12.80 9.22
C ILE A 324 -13.39 12.96 9.62
N SER A 325 -14.05 11.86 9.98
CA SER A 325 -15.48 11.86 10.30
C SER A 325 -15.81 12.79 11.48
N ILE A 326 -14.96 12.81 12.51
CA ILE A 326 -15.14 13.60 13.73
C ILE A 326 -14.85 15.09 13.52
N LEU A 327 -13.92 15.47 12.64
CA LEU A 327 -13.71 16.88 12.31
C LEU A 327 -14.78 17.39 11.35
N LYS A 328 -15.15 16.60 10.34
CA LYS A 328 -16.24 16.88 9.39
C LYS A 328 -17.54 17.25 10.11
N SER A 329 -17.93 16.38 11.04
CA SER A 329 -18.96 16.53 12.07
C SER A 329 -18.98 17.87 12.80
N ASN A 330 -17.79 18.44 13.01
CA ASN A 330 -17.54 19.61 13.81
C ASN A 330 -17.31 20.87 12.96
N GLY A 331 -17.76 20.82 11.70
CA GLY A 331 -17.72 21.94 10.76
C GLY A 331 -16.43 22.07 9.97
N TYR A 332 -15.52 21.09 10.04
CA TYR A 332 -14.31 21.11 9.22
C TYR A 332 -14.63 20.74 7.77
N ASN A 333 -14.02 21.45 6.82
CA ASN A 333 -13.90 21.00 5.44
C ASN A 333 -12.72 20.03 5.32
N THR A 334 -12.94 18.82 4.80
CA THR A 334 -11.92 17.76 4.82
C THR A 334 -11.45 17.41 3.41
N ALA A 335 -10.14 17.36 3.18
CA ALA A 335 -9.57 17.06 1.87
C ALA A 335 -8.40 16.08 1.97
N PHE A 336 -8.31 15.18 1.00
CA PHE A 336 -7.19 14.26 0.81
C PHE A 336 -6.51 14.54 -0.53
N TYR A 337 -5.19 14.67 -0.54
CA TYR A 337 -4.38 14.98 -1.72
C TYR A 337 -3.32 13.88 -1.92
N CYS A 338 -3.26 13.31 -3.12
CA CYS A 338 -2.22 12.35 -3.52
C CYS A 338 -1.91 12.50 -5.02
N GLY A 339 -0.73 12.04 -5.43
CA GLY A 339 -0.28 12.11 -6.83
C GLY A 339 -0.69 10.90 -7.67
N ASP A 340 -1.07 9.81 -7.03
CA ASP A 340 -1.42 8.51 -7.61
C ASP A 340 -2.94 8.25 -7.56
N GLU A 341 -3.37 7.07 -8.01
CA GLU A 341 -4.78 6.66 -7.96
C GLU A 341 -5.24 6.40 -6.51
N SER A 342 -6.29 7.10 -6.06
CA SER A 342 -6.83 6.90 -4.70
C SER A 342 -7.45 5.51 -4.48
N SER A 343 -7.76 4.76 -5.56
CA SER A 343 -8.23 3.38 -5.49
C SER A 343 -7.13 2.36 -5.18
N PHE A 344 -5.85 2.69 -5.41
CA PHE A 344 -4.74 1.84 -5.02
C PHE A 344 -4.78 1.62 -3.50
N ASP A 345 -4.58 0.37 -3.06
CA ASP A 345 -4.72 -0.06 -1.66
C ASP A 345 -6.10 0.26 -1.03
N HIS A 346 -7.15 0.44 -1.84
CA HIS A 346 -8.52 0.73 -1.37
C HIS A 346 -8.63 1.97 -0.44
N ARG A 347 -7.71 2.93 -0.56
CA ARG A 347 -7.71 4.14 0.28
C ARG A 347 -8.99 4.94 0.12
N ILE A 348 -9.49 5.08 -1.12
CA ILE A 348 -10.73 5.80 -1.41
C ILE A 348 -11.94 5.24 -0.63
N ASN A 349 -12.03 3.92 -0.44
CA ASN A 349 -13.13 3.28 0.28
C ASN A 349 -13.15 3.70 1.76
N PHE A 350 -11.96 3.77 2.38
CA PHE A 350 -11.81 4.27 3.75
C PHE A 350 -12.14 5.75 3.85
N LEU A 351 -11.64 6.57 2.91
CA LEU A 351 -11.89 8.01 2.90
C LEU A 351 -13.38 8.32 2.74
N GLU A 352 -14.09 7.61 1.86
CA GLU A 352 -15.54 7.77 1.66
C GLU A 352 -16.37 7.26 2.82
N TYR A 353 -16.01 6.11 3.40
CA TYR A 353 -16.66 5.61 4.61
C TYR A 353 -16.61 6.65 5.73
N ASN A 354 -15.51 7.40 5.81
CA ASN A 354 -15.30 8.47 6.77
C ASN A 354 -15.81 9.84 6.34
N ASN A 355 -16.56 9.91 5.23
CA ASN A 355 -17.22 11.11 4.71
C ASN A 355 -16.25 12.28 4.44
N ILE A 356 -15.12 12.00 3.79
CA ILE A 356 -14.23 13.04 3.26
C ILE A 356 -14.99 13.96 2.29
N ASP A 357 -14.76 15.28 2.31
CA ASP A 357 -15.43 16.20 1.34
C ASP A 357 -14.83 16.09 -0.06
N ASN A 358 -13.50 16.06 -0.11
CA ASN A 358 -12.75 16.17 -1.35
C ASN A 358 -11.60 15.16 -1.38
N VAL A 359 -11.51 14.40 -2.47
CA VAL A 359 -10.33 13.61 -2.81
C VAL A 359 -9.74 14.18 -4.09
N ILE A 360 -8.46 14.55 -4.04
CA ILE A 360 -7.68 15.14 -5.12
C ILE A 360 -6.56 14.15 -5.42
N ASP A 361 -6.88 13.20 -6.29
CA ASP A 361 -5.95 12.18 -6.78
C ASP A 361 -5.45 12.53 -8.19
N ILE A 362 -4.71 11.61 -8.81
CA ILE A 362 -4.14 11.74 -10.15
C ILE A 362 -5.14 12.27 -11.21
N ASN A 363 -6.44 11.97 -11.07
CA ASN A 363 -7.48 12.38 -12.01
C ASN A 363 -7.88 13.86 -11.91
N LYS A 364 -7.33 14.62 -10.96
CA LYS A 364 -7.63 16.05 -10.75
C LYS A 364 -6.47 16.99 -11.08
N PHE A 365 -5.36 16.47 -11.59
CA PHE A 365 -4.24 17.27 -12.08
C PHE A 365 -4.45 17.63 -13.55
N GLY A 366 -4.43 18.94 -13.86
CA GLY A 366 -4.59 19.44 -15.23
C GLY A 366 -3.28 19.52 -16.02
N ALA A 367 -3.33 20.09 -17.23
CA ALA A 367 -2.16 20.22 -18.11
C ALA A 367 -0.99 21.05 -17.55
N ASN A 368 -1.25 21.87 -16.52
CA ASN A 368 -0.24 22.71 -15.87
C ASN A 368 0.62 21.98 -14.82
N TYR A 369 0.41 20.67 -14.65
CA TYR A 369 1.14 19.83 -13.71
C TYR A 369 1.96 18.81 -14.48
N GLN A 370 3.20 18.59 -14.03
CA GLN A 370 4.11 17.66 -14.69
C GLN A 370 4.05 16.28 -14.02
N LYS A 371 3.50 15.29 -14.73
CA LYS A 371 3.50 13.89 -14.28
C LYS A 371 4.91 13.29 -14.39
N THR A 372 5.27 12.37 -13.49
CA THR A 372 6.49 11.56 -13.63
C THR A 372 6.42 10.76 -14.94
N LYS A 373 7.53 10.74 -15.67
CA LYS A 373 7.61 10.03 -16.96
C LYS A 373 7.29 8.54 -16.79
N GLU A 374 6.58 8.01 -17.76
CA GLU A 374 6.29 6.58 -17.84
C GLU A 374 7.58 5.78 -18.07
N ASN A 375 7.63 4.57 -17.52
CA ASN A 375 8.67 3.59 -17.81
C ASN A 375 8.47 2.99 -19.21
N ALA A 376 9.34 2.04 -19.61
CA ALA A 376 9.28 1.42 -20.94
C ALA A 376 7.93 0.73 -21.27
N GLU A 377 7.17 0.35 -20.23
CA GLU A 377 5.86 -0.31 -20.35
C GLU A 377 4.69 0.67 -20.29
N GLY A 378 4.95 1.98 -20.28
CA GLY A 378 3.90 3.01 -20.19
C GLY A 378 3.37 3.22 -18.75
N PHE A 379 4.02 2.66 -17.73
CA PHE A 379 3.59 2.82 -16.33
C PHE A 379 4.22 4.05 -15.66
N SER A 380 3.43 4.81 -14.92
CA SER A 380 3.87 5.89 -14.03
C SER A 380 2.98 5.93 -12.79
N TRP A 381 3.59 6.01 -11.61
CA TRP A 381 2.88 6.15 -10.34
C TRP A 381 1.98 7.39 -10.30
N GLY A 382 2.37 8.48 -10.96
CA GLY A 382 1.58 9.71 -10.92
C GLY A 382 2.41 10.99 -10.85
N TYR A 383 1.91 11.94 -10.09
CA TYR A 383 2.52 13.26 -9.92
C TYR A 383 3.51 13.28 -8.74
N PRO A 384 4.69 13.90 -8.92
CA PRO A 384 5.71 14.00 -7.87
C PRO A 384 5.32 15.02 -6.80
N ASP A 385 6.05 15.01 -5.67
CA ASP A 385 5.65 15.73 -4.46
C ASP A 385 5.53 17.24 -4.65
N ALA A 386 6.40 17.87 -5.44
CA ALA A 386 6.30 19.30 -5.74
C ALA A 386 4.96 19.65 -6.41
N GLU A 387 4.47 18.79 -7.30
CA GLU A 387 3.18 18.99 -7.97
C GLU A 387 2.01 18.68 -7.03
N ILE A 388 2.12 17.67 -6.15
CA ILE A 388 1.11 17.39 -5.11
C ILE A 388 0.95 18.60 -4.19
N PHE A 389 2.05 19.17 -3.70
CA PHE A 389 2.02 20.35 -2.83
C PHE A 389 1.52 21.61 -3.55
N LYS A 390 1.94 21.83 -4.79
CA LYS A 390 1.42 22.92 -5.65
C LYS A 390 -0.08 22.77 -5.88
N LYS A 391 -0.55 21.55 -6.13
CA LYS A 391 -1.98 21.25 -6.29
C LYS A 391 -2.74 21.51 -4.99
N THR A 392 -2.21 21.06 -3.86
CA THR A 392 -2.77 21.31 -2.53
C THR A 392 -2.96 22.81 -2.30
N LEU A 393 -1.92 23.61 -2.49
CA LEU A 393 -1.99 25.07 -2.32
C LEU A 393 -3.02 25.75 -3.24
N SER A 394 -3.22 25.23 -4.45
CA SER A 394 -4.18 25.76 -5.42
C SER A 394 -5.64 25.45 -5.12
N GLU A 395 -5.91 24.34 -4.41
CA GLU A 395 -7.27 23.90 -4.07
C GLU A 395 -7.76 24.46 -2.74
N ILE A 396 -6.84 24.90 -1.87
CA ILE A 396 -7.22 25.43 -0.57
C ILE A 396 -7.91 26.80 -0.71
N ASP A 397 -9.18 26.84 -0.33
CA ASP A 397 -9.97 28.06 -0.13
C ASP A 397 -9.83 28.58 1.32
N THR A 398 -9.18 29.74 1.49
CA THR A 398 -8.99 30.39 2.80
C THR A 398 -10.30 30.83 3.45
N LYS A 399 -11.40 30.96 2.70
CA LYS A 399 -12.71 31.38 3.23
C LYS A 399 -13.49 30.23 3.87
N LYS A 400 -13.08 28.99 3.63
CA LYS A 400 -13.74 27.77 4.14
C LYS A 400 -12.86 27.15 5.23
N GLY A 401 -12.91 27.72 6.43
CA GLY A 401 -12.25 27.20 7.63
C GLY A 401 -13.26 26.85 8.73
N PRO A 402 -12.90 25.95 9.67
CA PRO A 402 -11.62 25.26 9.77
C PRO A 402 -11.47 24.10 8.77
N ARG A 403 -10.24 23.63 8.53
CA ARG A 403 -9.94 22.57 7.56
C ARG A 403 -9.11 21.42 8.12
N LEU A 404 -9.28 20.26 7.49
CA LEU A 404 -8.41 19.09 7.61
C LEU A 404 -7.87 18.77 6.22
N ASP A 405 -6.60 19.06 5.97
CA ASP A 405 -5.93 18.74 4.72
C ASP A 405 -4.96 17.58 4.98
N ILE A 406 -5.19 16.43 4.35
CA ILE A 406 -4.33 15.23 4.43
C ILE A 406 -3.59 15.12 3.11
N VAL A 407 -2.28 15.32 3.15
CA VAL A 407 -1.40 15.27 1.98
C VAL A 407 -0.52 14.03 2.09
N MET A 408 -0.57 13.18 1.07
CA MET A 408 0.23 11.97 0.97
C MET A 408 1.21 12.12 -0.18
N THR A 409 2.50 12.02 0.11
CA THR A 409 3.57 12.13 -0.89
C THR A 409 3.75 10.81 -1.65
N LEU A 410 4.55 10.81 -2.72
CA LEU A 410 4.71 9.68 -3.63
C LEU A 410 6.16 9.46 -4.11
N THR A 411 7.00 10.49 -4.16
CA THR A 411 8.28 10.44 -4.91
C THR A 411 9.28 9.42 -4.38
N ASN A 412 9.28 9.18 -3.06
CA ASN A 412 10.15 8.23 -2.37
C ASN A 412 9.72 6.76 -2.54
N HIS A 413 9.22 6.41 -3.73
CA HIS A 413 8.78 5.08 -4.08
C HIS A 413 9.57 4.56 -5.29
N GLU A 414 9.87 3.26 -5.32
CA GLU A 414 10.55 2.62 -6.46
C GLU A 414 9.77 2.87 -7.77
N PRO A 415 10.43 3.24 -8.89
CA PRO A 415 11.88 3.24 -9.16
C PRO A 415 12.60 4.58 -8.86
N PHE A 416 12.07 5.38 -7.92
CA PHE A 416 12.66 6.66 -7.47
C PHE A 416 12.89 7.63 -8.63
N ASN A 417 11.87 7.76 -9.49
CA ASN A 417 11.90 8.61 -10.66
C ASN A 417 11.01 9.85 -10.48
N PHE A 418 11.48 10.99 -10.97
CA PHE A 418 10.79 12.28 -10.86
C PHE A 418 11.36 13.27 -11.90
N PRO A 419 10.63 14.36 -12.22
CA PRO A 419 11.16 15.43 -13.06
C PRO A 419 12.46 16.01 -12.48
N GLU A 420 13.39 16.42 -13.34
CA GLU A 420 14.65 17.07 -12.92
C GLU A 420 15.59 16.18 -12.08
N LYS A 421 15.39 14.85 -12.03
CA LYS A 421 16.23 13.88 -11.29
C LYS A 421 17.73 14.09 -11.47
N GLN A 422 18.19 14.41 -12.68
CA GLN A 422 19.61 14.64 -12.97
C GLN A 422 20.22 15.81 -12.17
N GLU A 423 19.45 16.84 -11.84
CA GLU A 423 19.92 17.94 -10.97
C GLU A 423 20.11 17.45 -9.53
N TYR A 424 19.19 16.64 -9.03
CA TYR A 424 19.26 16.12 -7.66
C TYR A 424 20.36 15.07 -7.50
N LEU A 425 20.65 14.27 -8.52
CA LEU A 425 21.84 13.40 -8.54
C LEU A 425 23.13 14.21 -8.39
N LYS A 426 23.26 15.36 -9.07
CA LYS A 426 24.40 16.27 -8.90
C LYS A 426 24.45 16.89 -7.49
N LYS A 427 23.30 17.11 -6.85
CA LYS A 427 23.25 17.56 -5.44
C LYS A 427 23.75 16.47 -4.50
N VAL A 428 23.39 15.21 -4.74
CA VAL A 428 23.95 14.07 -4.00
C VAL A 428 25.47 14.02 -4.18
N ASP A 429 25.98 14.14 -5.42
CA ASP A 429 27.42 14.21 -5.71
C ASP A 429 28.12 15.32 -4.93
N HIS A 430 27.50 16.50 -4.88
CA HIS A 430 28.05 17.62 -4.13
C HIS A 430 28.10 17.34 -2.63
N ILE A 431 27.02 16.79 -2.06
CA ILE A 431 26.93 16.48 -0.62
C ILE A 431 27.97 15.43 -0.23
N ILE A 432 28.10 14.32 -0.96
CA ILE A 432 29.08 13.27 -0.61
C ILE A 432 30.53 13.74 -0.75
N ASN A 433 30.79 14.73 -1.59
CA ASN A 433 32.15 15.25 -1.80
C ASN A 433 32.53 16.36 -0.82
N THR A 434 31.56 17.09 -0.27
CA THR A 434 31.82 18.24 0.60
C THR A 434 31.51 17.98 2.07
N ASN A 435 30.51 17.14 2.38
CA ASN A 435 30.05 16.91 3.74
C ASN A 435 30.86 15.80 4.43
N LYS A 436 31.84 16.20 5.24
CA LYS A 436 32.65 15.28 6.06
C LYS A 436 31.92 14.71 7.29
N SER A 437 30.68 15.13 7.55
CA SER A 437 29.88 14.70 8.71
C SER A 437 28.87 13.59 8.41
N LEU A 438 28.88 13.05 7.19
CA LEU A 438 28.11 11.85 6.85
C LEU A 438 28.70 10.64 7.61
N LYS A 439 27.82 9.83 8.19
CA LYS A 439 28.21 8.57 8.85
C LYS A 439 28.35 7.44 7.82
N VAL A 440 27.40 7.37 6.89
CA VAL A 440 27.41 6.44 5.75
C VAL A 440 28.59 6.67 4.81
N SER A 441 29.11 5.58 4.24
CA SER A 441 30.23 5.63 3.29
C SER A 441 29.83 6.20 1.93
N LYS A 442 30.78 6.82 1.21
CA LYS A 442 30.53 7.33 -0.15
C LYS A 442 30.04 6.23 -1.11
N SER A 443 30.63 5.03 -1.01
CA SER A 443 30.25 3.91 -1.87
C SER A 443 28.80 3.50 -1.66
N GLU A 444 28.34 3.49 -0.41
CA GLU A 444 26.97 3.12 -0.08
C GLU A 444 25.97 4.19 -0.56
N VAL A 445 26.33 5.48 -0.44
CA VAL A 445 25.51 6.55 -1.02
C VAL A 445 25.42 6.43 -2.55
N GLU A 446 26.52 6.10 -3.24
CA GLU A 446 26.51 5.88 -4.69
C GLU A 446 25.66 4.68 -5.10
N THR A 447 25.69 3.58 -4.32
CA THR A 447 24.83 2.40 -4.57
C THR A 447 23.34 2.75 -4.54
N TYR A 448 22.92 3.66 -3.65
CA TYR A 448 21.52 4.05 -3.47
C TYR A 448 21.24 5.50 -3.89
N LYS A 449 22.04 6.05 -4.82
CA LYS A 449 22.03 7.47 -5.18
C LYS A 449 20.66 8.03 -5.56
N ASP A 450 19.88 7.23 -6.27
CA ASP A 450 18.53 7.58 -6.71
C ASP A 450 17.58 7.81 -5.52
N ILE A 451 17.73 7.04 -4.44
CA ILE A 451 16.94 7.17 -3.21
C ILE A 451 17.33 8.45 -2.48
N TYR A 452 18.63 8.75 -2.36
CA TYR A 452 19.08 10.01 -1.75
C TYR A 452 18.63 11.23 -2.56
N ALA A 453 18.61 11.12 -3.89
CA ALA A 453 18.08 12.16 -4.76
C ALA A 453 16.56 12.35 -4.59
N SER A 454 15.78 11.27 -4.43
CA SER A 454 14.34 11.36 -4.16
C SER A 454 14.05 11.95 -2.77
N LEU A 455 14.84 11.59 -1.76
CA LEU A 455 14.75 12.17 -0.41
C LEU A 455 14.99 13.68 -0.43
N LEU A 456 16.04 14.13 -1.12
CA LEU A 456 16.32 15.56 -1.30
C LEU A 456 15.20 16.30 -2.06
N TYR A 457 14.65 15.67 -3.09
CA TYR A 457 13.52 16.23 -3.84
C TYR A 457 12.28 16.37 -2.95
N THR A 458 11.98 15.35 -2.17
CA THR A 458 10.85 15.34 -1.23
C THR A 458 11.02 16.40 -0.14
N ASP A 459 12.19 16.46 0.50
CA ASP A 459 12.54 17.44 1.53
C ASP A 459 12.43 18.88 1.00
N HIS A 460 12.99 19.15 -0.19
CA HIS A 460 12.89 20.45 -0.84
C HIS A 460 11.44 20.80 -1.24
N SER A 461 10.64 19.81 -1.65
CA SER A 461 9.22 20.00 -1.95
C SER A 461 8.42 20.37 -0.70
N ILE A 462 8.69 19.72 0.43
CA ILE A 462 8.10 20.06 1.74
C ILE A 462 8.54 21.48 2.15
N GLN A 463 9.82 21.84 1.97
CA GLN A 463 10.30 23.20 2.21
C GLN A 463 9.48 24.23 1.43
N LYS A 464 9.34 24.04 0.12
CA LYS A 464 8.59 24.98 -0.73
C LYS A 464 7.12 25.07 -0.37
N PHE A 465 6.51 23.94 0.00
CA PHE A 465 5.14 23.92 0.50
C PHE A 465 5.01 24.78 1.77
N MET A 466 5.85 24.53 2.77
CA MET A 466 5.81 25.24 4.04
C MET A 466 6.14 26.73 3.90
N GLU A 467 7.13 27.10 3.10
CA GLU A 467 7.47 28.50 2.78
C GLU A 467 6.32 29.23 2.07
N SER A 468 5.62 28.54 1.17
CA SER A 468 4.47 29.11 0.47
C SER A 468 3.25 29.19 1.36
N TYR A 469 3.03 28.19 2.20
CA TYR A 469 1.93 28.16 3.16
C TYR A 469 2.09 29.26 4.21
N ALA A 470 3.33 29.51 4.68
CA ALA A 470 3.63 30.55 5.67
C ALA A 470 3.22 31.98 5.25
N LYS A 471 3.06 32.22 3.93
CA LYS A 471 2.62 33.51 3.37
C LYS A 471 1.10 33.70 3.44
N ARG A 472 0.35 32.67 3.82
CA ARG A 472 -1.11 32.69 3.82
C ARG A 472 -1.67 33.30 5.12
N PRO A 473 -2.83 33.97 5.07
CA PRO A 473 -3.44 34.59 6.24
C PRO A 473 -3.83 33.56 7.33
N ASP A 474 -4.17 32.34 6.94
CA ASP A 474 -4.61 31.26 7.83
C ASP A 474 -3.44 30.48 8.47
N TYR A 475 -2.18 30.77 8.11
CA TYR A 475 -1.00 30.10 8.64
C TYR A 475 -0.89 30.19 10.17
N LYS A 476 -1.16 31.38 10.74
CA LYS A 476 -1.02 31.66 12.18
C LYS A 476 -1.89 30.77 13.07
N ASN A 477 -2.98 30.21 12.53
CA ASN A 477 -3.90 29.30 13.21
C ASN A 477 -3.93 27.91 12.51
N THR A 478 -2.75 27.36 12.24
CA THR A 478 -2.59 26.06 11.58
C THR A 478 -1.63 25.15 12.36
N ILE A 479 -2.01 23.87 12.50
CA ILE A 479 -1.18 22.81 13.06
C ILE A 479 -0.75 21.88 11.93
N PHE A 480 0.55 21.67 11.79
CA PHE A 480 1.14 20.73 10.85
C PHE A 480 1.56 19.47 11.61
N VAL A 481 1.14 18.32 11.11
CA VAL A 481 1.56 17.00 11.60
C VAL A 481 2.30 16.31 10.46
N ILE A 482 3.60 16.08 10.62
CA ILE A 482 4.47 15.52 9.57
C ILE A 482 5.03 14.20 10.08
N THR A 483 4.85 13.11 9.34
CA THR A 483 5.38 11.80 9.71
C THR A 483 5.62 10.93 8.48
N GLY A 484 6.54 9.97 8.58
CA GLY A 484 6.66 8.91 7.59
C GLY A 484 5.52 7.90 7.70
N ASP A 485 5.11 7.31 6.58
CA ASP A 485 4.16 6.20 6.58
C ASP A 485 4.83 4.87 6.95
N HIS A 486 6.07 4.67 6.52
CA HIS A 486 7.00 3.61 6.93
C HIS A 486 8.42 3.96 6.47
N ARG A 487 9.41 3.15 6.88
CA ARG A 487 10.77 3.25 6.35
C ARG A 487 10.85 2.68 4.93
N LEU A 488 11.55 3.35 4.01
CA LEU A 488 11.83 2.82 2.67
C LEU A 488 12.73 1.56 2.66
N ILE A 489 12.68 0.84 1.55
CA ILE A 489 13.60 -0.22 1.10
C ILE A 489 14.14 0.17 -0.29
N PRO A 490 15.29 -0.34 -0.76
CA PRO A 490 16.09 -1.46 -0.24
C PRO A 490 17.38 -1.09 0.53
N ILE A 491 17.53 0.12 1.09
CA ILE A 491 18.71 0.45 1.92
C ILE A 491 18.81 -0.53 3.09
N ALA A 492 20.04 -1.02 3.36
CA ALA A 492 20.34 -1.93 4.45
C ALA A 492 19.78 -1.43 5.79
N GLN A 493 19.28 -2.34 6.62
CA GLN A 493 18.66 -2.01 7.91
C GLN A 493 19.65 -2.29 9.03
N LYS A 494 19.86 -1.33 9.94
CA LYS A 494 20.75 -1.51 11.10
C LYS A 494 20.25 -2.63 12.02
N ASP A 495 18.94 -2.75 12.18
CA ASP A 495 18.28 -3.75 13.00
C ASP A 495 16.81 -3.96 12.60
N LYS A 496 16.09 -4.84 13.33
CA LYS A 496 14.67 -5.15 13.01
C LYS A 496 13.70 -4.02 13.39
N LEU A 497 14.08 -3.13 14.30
CA LEU A 497 13.20 -2.03 14.76
C LEU A 497 13.18 -0.89 13.75
N CYS A 498 14.32 -0.62 13.11
CA CYS A 498 14.44 0.52 12.19
C CYS A 498 13.46 0.46 11.02
N ARG A 499 13.00 -0.74 10.63
CA ARG A 499 11.94 -0.94 9.63
C ARG A 499 10.67 -0.14 9.92
N PHE A 500 10.38 0.07 11.20
CA PHE A 500 9.15 0.73 11.65
C PHE A 500 9.40 2.13 12.23
N HIS A 501 10.66 2.51 12.43
CA HIS A 501 11.05 3.81 13.02
C HIS A 501 10.88 4.93 12.00
N VAL A 502 9.93 5.83 12.25
CA VAL A 502 9.60 6.99 11.40
C VAL A 502 9.56 8.24 12.26
N PRO A 503 9.87 9.44 11.72
CA PRO A 503 9.82 10.66 12.52
C PRO A 503 8.37 11.10 12.76
N LEU A 504 8.13 11.84 13.85
CA LEU A 504 6.90 12.61 14.04
C LEU A 504 7.23 14.05 14.45
N TYR A 505 6.73 15.00 13.67
CA TYR A 505 6.75 16.42 13.95
C TYR A 505 5.33 16.91 14.16
N ILE A 506 5.09 17.65 15.24
CA ILE A 506 3.97 18.58 15.34
C ILE A 506 4.55 19.99 15.34
N TYR A 507 4.38 20.68 14.22
CA TYR A 507 4.83 22.06 14.00
C TYR A 507 3.64 23.01 13.95
N SER A 508 3.76 24.18 14.57
CA SER A 508 2.73 25.22 14.46
C SER A 508 3.29 26.59 14.85
N PRO A 509 2.86 27.69 14.21
CA PRO A 509 3.08 29.05 14.70
C PRO A 509 2.47 29.31 16.09
N MET A 510 1.57 28.42 16.55
CA MET A 510 0.93 28.50 17.85
C MET A 510 1.76 27.84 18.97
N LEU A 511 2.91 27.23 18.66
CA LEU A 511 3.75 26.61 19.69
C LEU A 511 4.39 27.67 20.58
N LYS A 512 4.18 27.54 21.90
CA LYS A 512 4.87 28.33 22.93
C LYS A 512 6.36 28.00 22.99
N LYS A 513 6.70 26.74 22.73
CA LYS A 513 8.07 26.21 22.73
C LYS A 513 8.15 24.93 21.90
N ALA A 514 9.31 24.73 21.28
CA ALA A 514 9.70 23.45 20.72
C ALA A 514 10.11 22.46 21.84
N GLN A 515 9.98 21.17 21.59
CA GLN A 515 10.36 20.14 22.56
C GLN A 515 10.62 18.80 21.85
N THR A 516 11.72 18.14 22.23
CA THR A 516 11.99 16.75 21.84
C THR A 516 11.54 15.79 22.94
N PHE A 517 10.93 14.68 22.54
CA PHE A 517 10.48 13.59 23.40
C PHE A 517 11.19 12.29 23.03
N LYS A 518 11.65 11.55 24.05
CA LYS A 518 12.26 10.22 23.91
C LYS A 518 11.31 9.09 24.29
N SER A 519 10.13 9.41 24.81
CA SER A 519 9.10 8.40 25.02
C SER A 519 8.64 7.82 23.69
N VAL A 520 8.35 6.52 23.73
CA VAL A 520 7.89 5.77 22.56
C VAL A 520 6.44 6.11 22.28
N SER A 521 6.09 6.35 21.02
CA SER A 521 4.71 6.47 20.54
C SER A 521 4.59 5.95 19.12
N SER A 522 3.37 5.80 18.61
CA SER A 522 3.09 5.22 17.30
C SER A 522 2.04 5.99 16.50
N HIS A 523 1.80 5.62 15.23
CA HIS A 523 0.71 6.22 14.44
C HIS A 523 -0.64 6.20 15.15
N TRP A 524 -0.94 5.14 15.91
CA TRP A 524 -2.14 5.03 16.72
C TRP A 524 -2.34 6.13 17.76
N ASP A 525 -1.28 6.86 18.12
CA ASP A 525 -1.30 7.89 19.15
C ASP A 525 -1.63 9.29 18.60
N ILE A 526 -1.55 9.50 17.29
CA ILE A 526 -1.75 10.82 16.66
C ILE A 526 -3.21 11.29 16.83
N THR A 527 -4.18 10.55 16.29
CA THR A 527 -5.61 10.95 16.33
C THR A 527 -6.15 11.11 17.77
N PRO A 528 -5.91 10.18 18.71
CA PRO A 528 -6.37 10.35 20.08
C PRO A 528 -5.87 11.65 20.73
N SER A 529 -4.59 11.99 20.53
CA SER A 529 -3.97 13.20 21.10
C SER A 529 -4.52 14.47 20.49
N LEU A 530 -4.62 14.50 19.16
CA LEU A 530 -5.11 15.66 18.45
C LEU A 530 -6.59 15.93 18.77
N LEU A 531 -7.42 14.89 18.85
CA LEU A 531 -8.82 15.05 19.23
C LEU A 531 -9.00 15.47 20.69
N SER A 532 -8.20 14.91 21.61
CA SER A 532 -8.22 15.35 23.02
C SER A 532 -7.88 16.83 23.13
N PHE A 533 -6.81 17.27 22.47
CA PHE A 533 -6.45 18.67 22.37
C PHE A 533 -7.58 19.54 21.77
N LEU A 534 -8.15 19.15 20.64
CA LEU A 534 -9.16 19.98 19.98
C LEU A 534 -10.48 20.07 20.78
N MET A 535 -10.99 18.96 21.31
CA MET A 535 -12.28 18.95 22.01
C MET A 535 -12.24 19.53 23.42
N ASN A 536 -11.06 19.56 24.05
CA ASN A 536 -10.89 20.18 25.36
C ASN A 536 -10.71 21.70 25.27
N ASN A 537 -10.17 22.20 24.16
CA ASN A 537 -9.80 23.61 24.02
C ASN A 537 -10.70 24.42 23.07
N TYR A 538 -11.51 23.77 22.23
CA TYR A 538 -12.40 24.45 21.28
C TYR A 538 -13.86 23.97 21.39
N LYS A 539 -14.80 24.84 20.97
CA LYS A 539 -16.24 24.51 20.94
C LYS A 539 -16.54 23.45 19.88
N MET A 540 -16.58 22.20 20.29
CA MET A 540 -16.90 21.04 19.47
C MET A 540 -18.00 20.20 20.11
N ASN A 541 -18.76 19.48 19.28
CA ASN A 541 -19.62 18.39 19.71
C ASN A 541 -18.71 17.31 20.33
N LYS A 542 -18.74 17.23 21.67
CA LYS A 542 -17.89 16.32 22.44
C LYS A 542 -18.34 14.88 22.23
N LEU A 543 -17.37 13.98 22.17
CA LEU A 543 -17.61 12.55 22.20
C LEU A 543 -17.73 12.11 23.66
N GLU A 544 -18.73 11.30 23.98
CA GLU A 544 -18.81 10.69 25.31
C GLU A 544 -17.85 9.50 25.43
N LYS A 545 -17.70 8.72 24.34
CA LYS A 545 -16.91 7.49 24.30
C LYS A 545 -16.12 7.37 23.01
N THR A 546 -15.00 6.67 23.07
CA THR A 546 -14.13 6.34 21.94
C THR A 546 -13.67 4.89 22.00
N ALA A 547 -13.08 4.39 20.91
CA ALA A 547 -12.63 3.01 20.77
C ALA A 547 -11.21 2.91 20.18
N TRP A 548 -10.33 3.83 20.59
CA TRP A 548 -8.93 3.89 20.12
C TRP A 548 -8.13 2.68 20.58
N MET A 549 -7.31 2.12 19.67
CA MET A 549 -6.33 1.08 19.98
C MET A 549 -5.29 1.56 21.01
N SER A 550 -4.90 2.84 20.96
CA SER A 550 -3.94 3.42 21.91
C SER A 550 -4.55 4.53 22.80
N SER A 551 -3.73 5.08 23.70
CA SER A 551 -4.10 6.09 24.69
C SER A 551 -3.67 7.52 24.33
N GLY A 552 -2.94 7.72 23.23
CA GLY A 552 -2.40 9.03 22.84
C GLY A 552 -0.91 9.15 23.11
N LEU A 553 -0.30 10.23 22.61
CA LEU A 553 1.13 10.47 22.58
C LEU A 553 1.68 10.58 24.00
N ASP A 554 2.85 10.00 24.21
CA ASP A 554 3.62 10.22 25.43
C ASP A 554 4.57 11.40 25.21
N THR A 555 4.47 12.45 26.04
CA THR A 555 5.26 13.68 25.94
C THR A 555 6.37 13.73 27.00
N VAL A 556 6.95 12.58 27.34
CA VAL A 556 8.05 12.50 28.31
C VAL A 556 9.42 12.59 27.63
N LYS A 557 10.30 13.40 28.21
CA LYS A 557 11.63 13.69 27.64
C LYS A 557 12.63 12.55 27.78
N ARG A 558 12.38 11.60 28.68
CA ARG A 558 13.23 10.42 28.90
C ARG A 558 12.67 9.20 28.18
N PHE A 559 13.55 8.26 27.85
CA PHE A 559 13.14 6.99 27.26
C PHE A 559 12.19 6.23 28.19
N ARG A 560 11.01 5.88 27.67
CA ARG A 560 10.08 4.92 28.25
C ARG A 560 9.08 4.50 27.18
N ASN A 561 8.46 3.36 27.35
CA ASN A 561 7.31 2.95 26.56
C ASN A 561 6.17 2.54 27.49
N ILE A 562 5.03 3.22 27.36
CA ILE A 562 3.78 2.90 28.09
C ILE A 562 2.77 2.15 27.21
N HIS A 563 3.09 1.96 25.93
CA HIS A 563 2.21 1.37 24.93
C HIS A 563 2.55 -0.10 24.69
N THR A 564 1.56 -0.84 24.23
CA THR A 564 1.73 -2.15 23.60
C THR A 564 1.44 -1.97 22.12
N ILE A 565 2.47 -2.08 21.29
CA ILE A 565 2.42 -1.72 19.87
C ILE A 565 2.65 -3.00 19.06
N PRO A 566 1.60 -3.79 18.77
CA PRO A 566 1.67 -4.78 17.70
C PRO A 566 1.97 -4.07 16.38
N ILE A 567 2.63 -4.75 15.47
CA ILE A 567 2.97 -4.21 14.16
C ILE A 567 2.57 -5.23 13.10
N MET A 568 1.99 -4.73 12.01
CA MET A 568 1.69 -5.54 10.83
C MET A 568 2.72 -5.22 9.74
N GLN A 569 3.83 -5.97 9.67
CA GLN A 569 4.91 -5.65 8.73
C GLN A 569 4.41 -5.66 7.27
N ASN A 570 3.70 -6.71 6.87
CA ASN A 570 3.08 -6.87 5.55
C ASN A 570 1.60 -7.29 5.70
N LYS A 571 0.80 -7.16 4.64
CA LYS A 571 -0.65 -7.49 4.66
C LYS A 571 -0.89 -8.89 5.24
N GLY A 572 -1.56 -8.95 6.38
CA GLY A 572 -1.98 -10.19 7.05
C GLY A 572 -0.95 -10.85 7.98
N VAL A 573 0.13 -10.17 8.30
CA VAL A 573 1.21 -10.70 9.15
C VAL A 573 1.40 -9.78 10.36
N ILE A 574 0.83 -10.14 11.51
CA ILE A 574 1.02 -9.44 12.81
C ILE A 574 1.97 -10.25 13.68
N ASN A 575 3.27 -10.18 13.42
CA ASN A 575 4.27 -11.04 14.09
C ASN A 575 5.32 -10.26 14.89
N GLU A 576 5.12 -8.96 14.98
CA GLU A 576 5.99 -8.03 15.69
C GLU A 576 5.22 -7.36 16.83
N LEU A 577 5.87 -7.21 17.99
CA LEU A 577 5.32 -6.54 19.15
C LEU A 577 6.39 -5.72 19.85
N ILE A 578 6.13 -4.42 20.05
CA ILE A 578 6.88 -3.61 21.01
C ILE A 578 6.09 -3.60 22.32
N TYR A 579 6.70 -4.17 23.37
CA TYR A 579 6.12 -4.25 24.71
C TYR A 579 7.15 -3.76 25.72
N LYS A 580 6.82 -2.69 26.44
CA LYS A 580 7.81 -1.96 27.26
C LYS A 580 9.05 -1.63 26.40
N ASP A 581 10.24 -1.89 26.90
CA ASP A 581 11.52 -1.71 26.21
C ASP A 581 12.00 -3.01 25.52
N TYR A 582 11.07 -3.85 25.04
CA TYR A 582 11.36 -5.05 24.27
C TYR A 582 10.71 -5.00 22.89
N LEU A 583 11.42 -5.53 21.90
CA LEU A 583 10.89 -5.86 20.59
C LEU A 583 10.87 -7.39 20.45
N TYR A 584 9.72 -7.95 20.12
CA TYR A 584 9.60 -9.30 19.59
C TYR A 584 9.45 -9.25 18.09
N SER A 585 10.22 -10.06 17.37
CA SER A 585 10.11 -10.17 15.91
C SER A 585 10.43 -11.58 15.44
N ASN A 586 9.41 -12.28 14.94
CA ASN A 586 9.50 -13.60 14.34
C ASN A 586 10.20 -14.64 15.24
N GLY A 587 9.84 -14.68 16.53
CA GLY A 587 10.36 -15.62 17.52
C GLY A 587 11.63 -15.16 18.25
N ASP A 588 12.29 -14.11 17.76
CA ASP A 588 13.44 -13.52 18.45
C ASP A 588 13.00 -12.39 19.39
N LEU A 589 13.62 -12.33 20.55
CA LEU A 589 13.45 -11.26 21.53
C LEU A 589 14.65 -10.30 21.52
N PHE A 590 14.36 -9.01 21.56
CA PHE A 590 15.35 -7.94 21.61
C PHE A 590 15.03 -6.94 22.72
N LYS A 591 16.07 -6.39 23.35
CA LYS A 591 15.97 -5.25 24.25
C LYS A 591 16.19 -3.96 23.45
N ILE A 592 15.34 -2.96 23.67
CA ILE A 592 15.43 -1.62 23.07
C ILE A 592 16.14 -0.69 24.05
N ASN A 593 17.19 0.00 23.61
CA ASN A 593 17.90 0.99 24.42
C ASN A 593 17.36 2.43 24.22
N GLU A 594 17.92 3.40 24.93
CA GLU A 594 17.49 4.81 24.85
C GLU A 594 17.81 5.54 23.54
N ASN A 595 18.68 4.95 22.71
CA ASN A 595 19.01 5.40 21.35
C ASN A 595 18.15 4.70 20.29
N PHE A 596 17.15 3.91 20.73
CA PHE A 596 16.25 3.16 19.86
C PHE A 596 16.96 2.14 18.97
N GLU A 597 17.97 1.49 19.55
CA GLU A 597 18.68 0.36 18.96
C GLU A 597 18.29 -0.93 19.69
N THR A 598 18.44 -2.05 19.00
CA THR A 598 18.06 -3.36 19.53
C THR A 598 19.25 -4.29 19.75
N THR A 599 19.23 -4.99 20.89
CA THR A 599 20.18 -6.07 21.19
C THR A 599 19.41 -7.37 21.41
N LYS A 600 19.79 -8.44 20.72
CA LYS A 600 19.17 -9.76 20.89
C LYS A 600 19.42 -10.27 22.31
N ILE A 601 18.38 -10.78 22.96
CA ILE A 601 18.46 -11.35 24.31
C ILE A 601 17.70 -12.68 24.37
N SER A 602 17.99 -13.48 25.39
CA SER A 602 17.29 -14.72 25.70
C SER A 602 16.71 -14.63 27.10
N ASP A 603 15.40 -14.46 27.20
CA ASP A 603 14.65 -14.41 28.46
C ASP A 603 13.31 -15.13 28.24
N SER A 604 13.16 -16.32 28.79
CA SER A 604 12.00 -17.19 28.55
C SER A 604 10.71 -16.63 29.14
N ASP A 605 10.78 -15.92 30.27
CA ASP A 605 9.60 -15.42 30.98
C ASP A 605 9.05 -14.19 30.26
N ILE A 606 9.93 -13.29 29.82
CA ILE A 606 9.55 -12.15 28.99
C ILE A 606 9.07 -12.61 27.62
N LEU A 607 9.75 -13.57 27.00
CA LEU A 607 9.34 -14.14 25.72
C LEU A 607 7.92 -14.69 25.80
N LYS A 608 7.62 -15.53 26.80
CA LYS A 608 6.28 -16.08 27.02
C LYS A 608 5.24 -14.98 27.24
N THR A 609 5.56 -13.97 28.06
CA THR A 609 4.66 -12.82 28.31
C THR A 609 4.31 -12.08 27.01
N ILE A 610 5.30 -11.87 26.15
CA ILE A 610 5.11 -11.21 24.86
C ILE A 610 4.32 -12.09 23.89
N GLU A 611 4.61 -13.39 23.82
CA GLU A 611 3.85 -14.33 22.99
C GLU A 611 2.37 -14.38 23.39
N ASP A 612 2.08 -14.46 24.69
CA ASP A 612 0.72 -14.41 25.22
C ASP A 612 0.04 -13.06 24.89
N THR A 613 0.77 -11.95 24.99
CA THR A 613 0.28 -10.60 24.65
C THR A 613 -0.01 -10.47 23.15
N LEU A 614 0.86 -11.00 22.30
CA LEU A 614 0.70 -11.01 20.85
C LEU A 614 -0.52 -11.86 20.45
N LEU A 615 -0.69 -13.02 21.10
CA LEU A 615 -1.84 -13.89 20.89
C LEU A 615 -3.16 -13.18 21.24
N GLU A 616 -3.24 -12.53 22.41
CA GLU A 616 -4.41 -11.75 22.81
C GLU A 616 -4.65 -10.55 21.87
N THR A 617 -3.59 -9.97 21.34
CA THR A 617 -3.69 -8.87 20.36
C THR A 617 -4.23 -9.35 19.02
N LYS A 618 -3.77 -10.50 18.51
CA LYS A 618 -4.32 -11.14 17.30
C LYS A 618 -5.80 -11.49 17.48
N LYS A 619 -6.16 -12.05 18.63
CA LYS A 619 -7.55 -12.37 19.01
C LYS A 619 -8.42 -11.11 19.08
N LEU A 620 -7.92 -10.03 19.68
CA LEU A 620 -8.62 -8.76 19.78
C LEU A 620 -8.83 -8.15 18.38
N ASN A 621 -7.79 -8.09 17.56
CA ASN A 621 -7.86 -7.63 16.18
C ASN A 621 -8.93 -8.40 15.39
N ALA A 622 -8.91 -9.73 15.45
CA ALA A 622 -9.87 -10.58 14.78
C ALA A 622 -11.30 -10.36 15.30
N TYR A 623 -11.50 -10.24 16.61
CA TYR A 623 -12.83 -10.02 17.19
C TYR A 623 -13.41 -8.67 16.78
N LEU A 624 -12.63 -7.60 16.92
CA LEU A 624 -13.06 -6.24 16.59
C LEU A 624 -13.46 -6.11 15.12
N THR A 625 -12.68 -6.74 14.23
CA THR A 625 -12.87 -6.62 12.78
C THR A 625 -13.90 -7.61 12.23
N GLN A 626 -13.79 -8.90 12.53
CA GLN A 626 -14.68 -9.94 11.98
C GLN A 626 -16.09 -9.91 12.59
N LYS A 627 -16.25 -9.50 13.86
CA LYS A 627 -17.57 -9.38 14.50
C LYS A 627 -18.16 -7.98 14.41
N ASN A 628 -17.44 -7.03 13.81
CA ASN A 628 -17.84 -5.63 13.73
C ASN A 628 -18.09 -5.00 15.12
N LYS A 629 -17.08 -5.10 16.00
CA LYS A 629 -17.16 -4.74 17.43
C LYS A 629 -16.14 -3.69 17.88
N ILE A 630 -15.68 -2.83 16.95
CA ILE A 630 -14.86 -1.66 17.28
C ILE A 630 -15.67 -0.64 18.09
N ILE A 631 -16.74 -0.10 17.49
CA ILE A 631 -17.65 0.85 18.16
C ILE A 631 -19.12 0.54 17.82
N PRO A 632 -20.07 0.73 18.74
CA PRO A 632 -21.50 0.58 18.45
C PRO A 632 -21.94 1.53 17.32
N LYS A 633 -22.76 1.02 16.39
CA LYS A 633 -23.33 1.86 15.31
C LYS A 633 -24.17 3.02 15.84
N SER A 634 -24.79 2.89 17.01
CA SER A 634 -25.55 3.99 17.65
C SER A 634 -24.68 5.15 18.11
N LEU A 635 -23.37 4.93 18.31
CA LEU A 635 -22.39 5.96 18.64
C LEU A 635 -21.69 6.50 17.38
N LEU A 636 -21.95 5.91 16.21
CA LEU A 636 -21.48 6.46 14.95
C LEU A 636 -22.36 7.63 14.57
N ILE A 637 -21.76 8.81 14.58
CA ILE A 637 -22.46 10.02 14.22
C ILE A 637 -22.58 10.14 12.67
N TYR A 638 -21.85 9.32 11.86
CA TYR A 638 -21.73 9.54 10.40
C TYR A 638 -21.57 8.33 9.45
N SER A 639 -21.87 7.07 9.81
CA SER A 639 -21.70 5.97 8.86
C SER A 639 -22.97 5.68 8.04
N LYS A 640 -22.96 6.01 6.74
CA LYS A 640 -23.85 5.35 5.78
C LYS A 640 -22.97 4.75 4.68
N ALA A 641 -23.16 3.45 4.39
CA ALA A 641 -22.57 2.86 3.20
C ALA A 641 -23.08 3.61 1.96
N SER A 642 -22.23 3.79 0.93
CA SER A 642 -22.64 4.45 -0.31
C SER A 642 -23.77 3.67 -0.99
N PHE A 643 -23.69 2.33 -1.05
CA PHE A 643 -24.77 1.44 -1.44
C PHE A 643 -24.85 0.19 -0.54
N GLU A 644 -26.03 -0.15 -0.06
CA GLU A 644 -26.31 -1.39 0.69
C GLU A 644 -27.00 -2.40 -0.22
N PHE A 645 -26.68 -3.70 -0.06
CA PHE A 645 -27.25 -4.78 -0.88
C PHE A 645 -28.04 -5.77 -0.04
N SER A 646 -29.18 -6.24 -0.55
CA SER A 646 -29.95 -7.34 0.03
C SER A 646 -29.21 -8.69 -0.13
N LYS A 647 -29.68 -9.73 0.56
CA LYS A 647 -29.11 -11.08 0.43
C LYS A 647 -29.27 -11.63 -1.00
N GLU A 648 -30.39 -11.33 -1.64
CA GLU A 648 -30.72 -11.74 -3.01
C GLU A 648 -29.81 -11.02 -4.00
N GLU A 649 -29.61 -9.72 -3.81
CA GLU A 649 -28.69 -8.90 -4.62
C GLU A 649 -27.25 -9.40 -4.50
N LEU A 650 -26.79 -9.72 -3.29
CA LEU A 650 -25.46 -10.31 -3.08
C LEU A 650 -25.30 -11.68 -3.74
N ALA A 651 -26.34 -12.50 -3.77
CA ALA A 651 -26.31 -13.79 -4.46
C ALA A 651 -26.20 -13.62 -5.98
N PHE A 652 -26.97 -12.68 -6.56
CA PHE A 652 -26.86 -12.30 -7.96
C PHE A 652 -25.46 -11.77 -8.28
N ILE A 653 -24.98 -10.77 -7.53
CA ILE A 653 -23.64 -10.19 -7.71
C ILE A 653 -22.59 -11.30 -7.70
N LYS A 654 -22.57 -12.14 -6.65
CA LYS A 654 -21.57 -13.21 -6.51
C LYS A 654 -21.60 -14.21 -7.68
N LYS A 655 -22.78 -14.51 -8.23
CA LYS A 655 -22.91 -15.37 -9.41
C LYS A 655 -22.34 -14.67 -10.65
N GLU A 656 -22.72 -13.42 -10.87
CA GLU A 656 -22.41 -12.72 -12.11
C GLU A 656 -20.98 -12.18 -12.17
N THR A 657 -20.32 -11.95 -11.02
CA THR A 657 -18.96 -11.40 -10.91
C THR A 657 -17.87 -12.46 -10.70
N LYS A 658 -18.24 -13.74 -10.58
CA LYS A 658 -17.30 -14.83 -10.26
C LYS A 658 -16.14 -14.90 -11.27
N GLY A 659 -14.92 -14.67 -10.79
CA GLY A 659 -13.70 -14.76 -11.61
C GLY A 659 -13.49 -13.58 -12.58
N LEU A 660 -14.29 -12.52 -12.45
CA LEU A 660 -14.17 -11.30 -13.25
C LEU A 660 -13.50 -10.19 -12.43
N ASN A 661 -12.70 -9.37 -13.11
CA ASN A 661 -12.21 -8.09 -12.55
C ASN A 661 -13.24 -6.98 -12.82
N ASN A 662 -13.06 -5.81 -12.21
CA ASN A 662 -14.04 -4.72 -12.28
C ASN A 662 -14.31 -4.23 -13.72
N ASP A 663 -13.33 -4.21 -14.61
CA ASP A 663 -13.53 -3.86 -16.03
C ASP A 663 -14.42 -4.87 -16.77
N LYS A 664 -14.20 -6.17 -16.52
CA LYS A 664 -15.07 -7.22 -17.10
C LYS A 664 -16.47 -7.18 -16.51
N ILE A 665 -16.60 -6.86 -15.22
CA ILE A 665 -17.92 -6.66 -14.59
C ILE A 665 -18.59 -5.41 -15.19
N PHE A 666 -17.84 -4.35 -15.48
CA PHE A 666 -18.34 -3.16 -16.16
C PHE A 666 -18.83 -3.48 -17.57
N PHE A 667 -18.05 -4.20 -18.39
CA PHE A 667 -18.51 -4.62 -19.72
C PHE A 667 -19.77 -5.46 -19.65
N LYS A 668 -19.87 -6.34 -18.66
CA LYS A 668 -21.09 -7.12 -18.41
C LYS A 668 -22.27 -6.24 -17.99
N ALA A 669 -22.06 -5.28 -17.09
CA ALA A 669 -23.08 -4.30 -16.72
C ALA A 669 -23.54 -3.48 -17.94
N ARG A 670 -22.62 -3.14 -18.84
CA ARG A 670 -22.90 -2.45 -20.09
C ARG A 670 -23.75 -3.32 -21.03
N ASP A 671 -23.40 -4.58 -21.21
CA ASP A 671 -24.17 -5.51 -22.04
C ASP A 671 -25.58 -5.72 -21.49
N LEU A 672 -25.72 -5.89 -20.17
CA LEU A 672 -27.03 -5.94 -19.50
C LEU A 672 -27.83 -4.65 -19.74
N ALA A 673 -27.20 -3.49 -19.65
CA ALA A 673 -27.85 -2.20 -19.87
C ALA A 673 -28.41 -2.08 -21.30
N PHE A 674 -27.64 -2.47 -22.32
CA PHE A 674 -28.07 -2.47 -23.72
C PHE A 674 -29.12 -3.54 -24.04
N ASN A 675 -29.10 -4.68 -23.33
CA ASN A 675 -30.13 -5.72 -23.42
C ASN A 675 -31.38 -5.42 -22.56
N SER A 676 -31.58 -4.17 -22.15
CA SER A 676 -32.72 -3.72 -21.32
C SER A 676 -32.81 -4.33 -19.91
N GLN A 677 -31.78 -5.04 -19.44
CA GLN A 677 -31.64 -5.55 -18.06
C GLN A 677 -31.01 -4.46 -17.16
N ARG A 678 -31.64 -3.28 -17.14
CA ARG A 678 -31.06 -2.05 -16.56
C ARG A 678 -31.00 -2.07 -15.03
N LYS A 679 -31.86 -2.83 -14.35
CA LYS A 679 -31.81 -2.95 -12.88
C LYS A 679 -30.58 -3.74 -12.45
N GLU A 680 -30.33 -4.85 -13.12
CA GLU A 680 -29.18 -5.73 -12.94
C GLU A 680 -27.88 -5.01 -13.32
N ALA A 681 -27.89 -4.26 -14.41
CA ALA A 681 -26.77 -3.39 -14.80
C ALA A 681 -26.43 -2.39 -13.69
N ARG A 682 -27.43 -1.66 -13.16
CA ARG A 682 -27.24 -0.71 -12.06
C ARG A 682 -26.78 -1.38 -10.77
N LEU A 683 -27.21 -2.61 -10.52
CA LEU A 683 -26.75 -3.39 -9.37
C LEU A 683 -25.25 -3.72 -9.48
N LEU A 684 -24.80 -4.17 -10.65
CA LEU A 684 -23.36 -4.36 -10.91
C LEU A 684 -22.59 -3.04 -10.88
N CYS A 685 -23.16 -1.94 -11.39
CA CYS A 685 -22.55 -0.61 -11.26
C CYS A 685 -22.40 -0.21 -9.79
N ASN A 686 -23.44 -0.36 -8.96
CA ASN A 686 -23.37 -0.06 -7.53
C ASN A 686 -22.31 -0.93 -6.83
N TYR A 687 -22.23 -2.21 -7.20
CA TYR A 687 -21.22 -3.12 -6.67
C TYR A 687 -19.81 -2.64 -6.99
N ILE A 688 -19.53 -2.32 -8.26
CA ILE A 688 -18.24 -1.77 -8.66
C ILE A 688 -17.99 -0.44 -7.96
N LEU A 689 -18.97 0.45 -7.85
CA LEU A 689 -18.82 1.78 -7.23
C LEU A 689 -18.63 1.73 -5.71
N ASN A 690 -19.02 0.66 -5.04
CA ASN A 690 -18.64 0.43 -3.63
C ASN A 690 -17.13 0.15 -3.49
N GLU A 691 -16.49 -0.39 -4.53
CA GLU A 691 -15.05 -0.65 -4.58
C GLU A 691 -14.26 0.49 -5.23
N LEU A 692 -14.76 1.03 -6.33
CA LEU A 692 -14.13 2.03 -7.19
C LEU A 692 -15.10 3.21 -7.41
N PRO A 693 -15.35 4.05 -6.40
CA PRO A 693 -16.38 5.09 -6.48
C PRO A 693 -16.06 6.19 -7.52
N ASN A 694 -14.77 6.33 -7.89
CA ASN A 694 -14.25 7.22 -8.92
C ASN A 694 -14.27 6.61 -10.33
N TYR A 695 -14.79 5.39 -10.52
CA TYR A 695 -14.85 4.77 -11.84
C TYR A 695 -15.88 5.49 -12.73
N ALA A 696 -15.38 6.45 -13.51
CA ALA A 696 -16.17 7.39 -14.28
C ALA A 696 -17.08 6.70 -15.30
N ASP A 697 -16.59 5.71 -16.05
CA ASP A 697 -17.38 4.96 -17.03
C ASP A 697 -18.55 4.21 -16.36
N VAL A 698 -18.30 3.56 -15.22
CA VAL A 698 -19.31 2.80 -14.48
C VAL A 698 -20.41 3.72 -13.94
N ARG A 699 -20.03 4.83 -13.31
CA ARG A 699 -20.99 5.79 -12.78
C ARG A 699 -21.72 6.53 -13.89
N THR A 700 -21.06 6.78 -15.03
CA THR A 700 -21.70 7.36 -16.22
C THR A 700 -22.70 6.40 -16.83
N LEU A 701 -22.38 5.10 -16.94
CA LEU A 701 -23.32 4.07 -17.36
C LEU A 701 -24.53 4.00 -16.40
N LYS A 702 -24.30 4.05 -15.08
CA LYS A 702 -25.38 4.14 -14.09
C LYS A 702 -26.26 5.36 -14.33
N GLY A 703 -25.68 6.54 -14.55
CA GLY A 703 -26.40 7.77 -14.90
C GLY A 703 -27.21 7.62 -16.19
N ARG A 704 -26.61 7.07 -17.26
CA ARG A 704 -27.28 6.83 -18.55
C ARG A 704 -28.44 5.84 -18.42
N THR A 705 -28.26 4.74 -17.69
CA THR A 705 -29.35 3.76 -17.48
C THR A 705 -30.52 4.33 -16.67
N LEU A 706 -30.26 5.19 -15.68
CA LEU A 706 -31.32 5.96 -15.00
C LEU A 706 -32.03 6.90 -15.97
N ALA A 707 -31.28 7.62 -16.81
CA ALA A 707 -31.86 8.52 -17.81
C ALA A 707 -32.71 7.79 -18.86
N TRP A 708 -32.28 6.59 -19.30
CA TRP A 708 -33.05 5.74 -20.21
C TRP A 708 -34.37 5.24 -19.59
N ASP A 709 -34.41 5.04 -18.27
CA ASP A 709 -35.64 4.77 -17.51
C ASP A 709 -36.41 6.05 -17.15
N LYS A 710 -36.02 7.21 -17.68
CA LYS A 710 -36.61 8.53 -17.44
C LYS A 710 -36.48 9.02 -15.98
N ASP A 711 -35.62 8.42 -15.18
CA ASP A 711 -35.24 8.94 -13.86
C ASP A 711 -34.14 10.01 -14.00
N TYR A 712 -34.52 11.13 -14.62
CA TYR A 712 -33.59 12.21 -14.95
C TYR A 712 -32.98 12.87 -13.72
N LYS A 713 -33.71 12.92 -12.60
CA LYS A 713 -33.24 13.53 -11.35
C LYS A 713 -32.07 12.76 -10.75
N ASN A 714 -32.19 11.44 -10.64
CA ASN A 714 -31.09 10.62 -10.11
C ASN A 714 -29.96 10.47 -11.13
N ALA A 715 -30.29 10.44 -12.43
CA ALA A 715 -29.29 10.46 -13.50
C ALA A 715 -28.42 11.72 -13.47
N GLU A 716 -29.03 12.92 -13.35
CA GLU A 716 -28.34 14.20 -13.22
C GLU A 716 -27.40 14.18 -12.01
N LYS A 717 -27.88 13.68 -10.86
CA LYS A 717 -27.08 13.55 -9.63
C LYS A 717 -25.84 12.69 -9.84
N GLU A 718 -25.99 11.50 -10.42
CA GLU A 718 -24.86 10.58 -10.66
C GLU A 718 -23.84 11.18 -11.63
N LEU A 719 -24.29 11.81 -12.71
CA LEU A 719 -23.39 12.39 -13.71
C LEU A 719 -22.70 13.66 -13.23
N LEU A 720 -23.37 14.50 -12.44
CA LEU A 720 -22.73 15.65 -11.78
C LEU A 720 -21.66 15.18 -10.79
N GLU A 721 -21.89 14.06 -10.11
CA GLU A 721 -20.90 13.44 -9.23
C GLU A 721 -19.68 12.92 -10.03
N VAL A 722 -19.88 12.38 -11.25
CA VAL A 722 -18.76 12.07 -12.16
C VAL A 722 -17.97 13.33 -12.51
N ILE A 723 -18.63 14.41 -12.92
CA ILE A 723 -17.94 15.68 -13.23
C ILE A 723 -17.18 16.22 -12.02
N LYS A 724 -17.72 16.08 -10.81
CA LYS A 724 -17.06 16.51 -9.56
C LYS A 724 -15.80 15.69 -9.27
N ARG A 725 -15.82 14.39 -9.58
CA ARG A 725 -14.73 13.44 -9.28
C ARG A 725 -13.67 13.42 -10.37
N THR A 726 -14.10 13.33 -11.62
CA THR A 726 -13.27 13.21 -12.82
C THR A 726 -13.61 14.33 -13.80
N PRO A 727 -13.20 15.58 -13.53
CA PRO A 727 -13.62 16.75 -14.30
C PRO A 727 -13.16 16.75 -15.75
N PHE A 728 -12.13 15.96 -16.10
CA PHE A 728 -11.61 15.83 -17.46
C PHE A 728 -12.32 14.74 -18.29
N TYR A 729 -13.20 13.94 -17.68
CA TYR A 729 -13.87 12.82 -18.33
C TYR A 729 -15.09 13.28 -19.13
N TYR A 730 -14.97 13.23 -20.46
CA TYR A 730 -15.91 13.87 -21.38
C TYR A 730 -17.32 13.27 -21.39
N ASP A 731 -17.45 11.95 -21.24
CA ASP A 731 -18.73 11.26 -21.50
C ASP A 731 -19.84 11.69 -20.52
N SER A 732 -19.47 12.01 -19.29
CA SER A 732 -20.41 12.53 -18.28
C SER A 732 -21.01 13.88 -18.66
N TYR A 733 -20.23 14.76 -19.30
CA TYR A 733 -20.72 16.04 -19.81
C TYR A 733 -21.69 15.82 -20.97
N LEU A 734 -21.35 14.93 -21.91
CA LEU A 734 -22.21 14.59 -23.04
C LEU A 734 -23.54 13.99 -22.57
N ALA A 735 -23.48 13.04 -21.63
CA ALA A 735 -24.66 12.42 -21.04
C ALA A 735 -25.56 13.43 -20.31
N LEU A 736 -24.98 14.40 -19.58
CA LEU A 736 -25.76 15.48 -18.95
C LEU A 736 -26.40 16.41 -19.98
N MET A 737 -25.67 16.75 -21.04
CA MET A 737 -26.22 17.56 -22.12
C MET A 737 -27.37 16.84 -22.83
N ASP A 738 -27.30 15.51 -22.99
CA ASP A 738 -28.42 14.70 -23.51
C ASP A 738 -29.64 14.76 -22.58
N ILE A 739 -29.45 14.62 -21.26
CA ILE A 739 -30.54 14.75 -20.28
C ILE A 739 -31.19 16.13 -20.34
N TYR A 740 -30.38 17.19 -20.38
CA TYR A 740 -30.90 18.55 -20.46
C TYR A 740 -31.61 18.83 -21.78
N TRP A 741 -31.14 18.24 -22.88
CA TRP A 741 -31.85 18.28 -24.15
C TRP A 741 -33.22 17.58 -24.06
N TRP A 742 -33.27 16.36 -23.52
CA TRP A 742 -34.51 15.59 -23.37
C TRP A 742 -35.52 16.24 -22.41
N THR A 743 -35.04 17.06 -21.47
CA THR A 743 -35.87 17.75 -20.48
C THR A 743 -36.08 19.24 -20.79
N ASN A 744 -35.67 19.72 -21.97
CA ASN A 744 -35.76 21.12 -22.40
C ASN A 744 -35.07 22.14 -21.45
N GLN A 745 -34.00 21.72 -20.79
CA GLN A 745 -33.15 22.54 -19.90
C GLN A 745 -31.89 23.02 -20.64
N ASP A 746 -32.03 23.51 -21.87
CA ASP A 746 -30.92 23.86 -22.77
C ASP A 746 -29.91 24.84 -22.14
N GLN A 747 -30.36 25.76 -21.28
CA GLN A 747 -29.48 26.68 -20.55
C GLN A 747 -28.49 25.95 -19.62
N LYS A 748 -28.95 24.93 -18.89
CA LYS A 748 -28.05 24.06 -18.09
C LYS A 748 -27.08 23.29 -19.00
N GLY A 749 -27.52 22.89 -20.18
CA GLY A 749 -26.67 22.27 -21.21
C GLY A 749 -25.52 23.19 -21.63
N ILE A 750 -25.80 24.48 -21.86
CA ILE A 750 -24.79 25.49 -22.16
C ILE A 750 -23.81 25.67 -21.00
N GLU A 751 -24.29 25.74 -19.76
CA GLU A 751 -23.45 25.86 -18.57
C GLU A 751 -22.51 24.67 -18.38
N ILE A 752 -23.01 23.45 -18.56
CA ILE A 752 -22.20 22.23 -18.50
C ILE A 752 -21.17 22.18 -19.62
N ALA A 753 -21.53 22.57 -20.86
CA ALA A 753 -20.56 22.65 -21.94
C ALA A 753 -19.46 23.68 -21.67
N LYS A 754 -19.82 24.88 -21.15
CA LYS A 754 -18.84 25.89 -20.73
C LYS A 754 -17.93 25.36 -19.62
N LYS A 755 -18.48 24.61 -18.66
CA LYS A 755 -17.70 23.94 -17.62
C LYS A 755 -16.75 22.89 -18.20
N ALA A 756 -17.19 22.11 -19.18
CA ALA A 756 -16.35 21.15 -19.91
C ALA A 756 -15.17 21.86 -20.60
N LEU A 757 -15.46 22.97 -21.29
CA LEU A 757 -14.43 23.78 -21.96
C LEU A 757 -13.45 24.41 -20.95
N LYS A 758 -13.95 24.89 -19.81
CA LYS A 758 -13.11 25.42 -18.71
C LYS A 758 -12.21 24.33 -18.12
N ASN A 759 -12.71 23.10 -18.05
CA ASN A 759 -11.95 21.93 -17.62
C ASN A 759 -11.14 21.31 -18.77
N GLU A 760 -10.95 22.01 -19.88
CA GLU A 760 -10.12 21.58 -21.02
C GLU A 760 -10.51 20.21 -21.61
N VAL A 761 -11.79 19.83 -21.52
CA VAL A 761 -12.27 18.55 -22.04
C VAL A 761 -12.21 18.56 -23.57
N LYS A 762 -11.40 17.65 -24.14
CA LYS A 762 -11.17 17.54 -25.59
C LYS A 762 -12.07 16.47 -26.20
N ASN A 763 -13.30 16.85 -26.55
CA ASN A 763 -14.18 16.01 -27.36
C ASN A 763 -14.96 16.87 -28.38
N PRO A 764 -14.92 16.57 -29.69
CA PRO A 764 -15.62 17.35 -30.71
C PRO A 764 -17.14 17.40 -30.52
N GLU A 765 -17.76 16.34 -29.99
CA GLU A 765 -19.21 16.23 -29.77
C GLU A 765 -19.71 17.29 -28.76
N LEU A 766 -18.87 17.74 -27.83
CA LEU A 766 -19.21 18.83 -26.91
C LEU A 766 -19.52 20.12 -27.68
N GLY A 767 -18.75 20.41 -28.73
CA GLY A 767 -18.96 21.58 -29.57
C GLY A 767 -20.26 21.47 -30.37
N ILE A 768 -20.59 20.27 -30.87
CA ILE A 768 -21.84 20.01 -31.60
C ILE A 768 -23.04 20.25 -30.68
N LYS A 769 -23.05 19.62 -29.50
CA LYS A 769 -24.16 19.75 -28.55
C LYS A 769 -24.28 21.19 -28.03
N LEU A 770 -23.16 21.90 -27.84
CA LEU A 770 -23.17 23.31 -27.44
C LEU A 770 -23.78 24.20 -28.53
N ALA A 771 -23.43 23.99 -29.80
CA ALA A 771 -24.01 24.73 -30.91
C ALA A 771 -25.53 24.49 -31.01
N LYS A 772 -25.97 23.23 -30.88
CA LYS A 772 -27.40 22.86 -30.86
C LYS A 772 -28.14 23.50 -29.66
N ALA A 773 -27.53 23.55 -28.48
CA ALA A 773 -28.13 24.19 -27.30
C ALA A 773 -28.24 25.73 -27.47
N TYR A 774 -27.22 26.37 -28.08
CA TYR A 774 -27.32 27.79 -28.44
C TYR A 774 -28.41 28.06 -29.48
N GLN A 775 -28.58 27.17 -30.46
CA GLN A 775 -29.64 27.29 -31.46
C GLN A 775 -31.03 27.27 -30.80
N ARG A 776 -31.30 26.29 -29.92
CA ARG A 776 -32.59 26.16 -29.22
C ARG A 776 -32.89 27.27 -28.23
N THR A 777 -31.87 27.96 -27.75
CA THR A 777 -32.01 29.13 -26.87
C THR A 777 -31.99 30.45 -27.63
N ASN A 778 -32.12 30.44 -28.97
CA ASN A 778 -32.09 31.61 -29.87
C ASN A 778 -30.78 32.42 -29.83
N HIS A 779 -29.66 31.85 -29.38
CA HIS A 779 -28.33 32.46 -29.42
C HIS A 779 -27.58 32.11 -30.72
N ILE A 780 -28.17 32.40 -31.87
CA ILE A 780 -27.70 31.95 -33.21
C ILE A 780 -26.26 32.42 -33.52
N ALA A 781 -25.88 33.63 -33.11
CA ALA A 781 -24.50 34.12 -33.28
C ALA A 781 -23.47 33.26 -32.54
N MET A 782 -23.81 32.80 -31.32
CA MET A 782 -22.95 31.93 -30.52
C MET A 782 -22.89 30.51 -31.08
N ALA A 783 -24.02 30.01 -31.61
CA ALA A 783 -24.07 28.73 -32.31
C ALA A 783 -23.15 28.74 -33.55
N ASN A 784 -23.23 29.78 -34.39
CA ASN A 784 -22.37 29.95 -35.55
C ASN A 784 -20.89 30.03 -35.16
N LYS A 785 -20.55 30.81 -34.13
CA LYS A 785 -19.19 30.92 -33.62
C LYS A 785 -18.62 29.58 -33.13
N ALA A 786 -19.44 28.76 -32.47
CA ALA A 786 -19.04 27.43 -32.01
C ALA A 786 -18.72 26.51 -33.20
N ILE A 787 -19.62 26.44 -34.21
CA ILE A 787 -19.42 25.60 -35.40
C ILE A 787 -18.24 26.08 -36.23
N ASP A 788 -18.05 27.39 -36.40
CA ASP A 788 -16.91 27.96 -37.14
C ASP A 788 -15.57 27.57 -36.50
N SER A 789 -15.49 27.56 -35.17
CA SER A 789 -14.30 27.09 -34.44
C SER A 789 -14.01 25.60 -34.72
N MET A 790 -15.06 24.80 -34.88
CA MET A 790 -14.93 23.36 -35.17
C MET A 790 -14.55 23.10 -36.64
N LEU A 791 -15.17 23.80 -37.60
CA LEU A 791 -14.82 23.75 -39.02
C LEU A 791 -13.40 24.25 -39.29
N LYS A 792 -12.85 25.15 -38.47
CA LYS A 792 -11.42 25.52 -38.57
C LYS A 792 -10.48 24.35 -38.25
N LYS A 793 -10.90 23.43 -37.37
CA LYS A 793 -10.10 22.26 -36.98
C LYS A 793 -10.33 21.07 -37.92
N ASP A 794 -11.56 20.91 -38.41
CA ASP A 794 -11.95 19.85 -39.35
C ASP A 794 -12.92 20.41 -40.42
N PRO A 795 -12.40 21.01 -41.50
CA PRO A 795 -13.20 21.70 -42.51
C PRO A 795 -14.14 20.80 -43.32
N ASN A 796 -13.84 19.50 -43.39
CA ASN A 796 -14.54 18.55 -44.25
C ASN A 796 -15.58 17.70 -43.50
N ASN A 797 -15.82 17.99 -42.22
CA ASN A 797 -16.76 17.24 -41.40
C ASN A 797 -18.22 17.45 -41.87
N SER A 798 -18.85 16.38 -42.37
CA SER A 798 -20.20 16.44 -42.94
C SER A 798 -21.27 16.89 -41.94
N GLU A 799 -21.11 16.55 -40.65
CA GLU A 799 -22.05 16.97 -39.60
C GLU A 799 -21.94 18.47 -39.31
N TYR A 800 -20.72 19.02 -39.25
CA TYR A 800 -20.52 20.46 -38.99
C TYR A 800 -21.03 21.32 -40.14
N ILE A 801 -20.81 20.88 -41.38
CA ILE A 801 -21.30 21.56 -42.58
C ILE A 801 -22.83 21.55 -42.61
N LYS A 802 -23.45 20.42 -42.25
CA LYS A 802 -24.92 20.30 -42.15
C LYS A 802 -25.47 21.25 -41.09
N LEU A 803 -24.91 21.22 -39.88
CA LEU A 803 -25.35 22.06 -38.77
C LEU A 803 -25.17 23.56 -39.08
N LYS A 804 -24.10 23.94 -39.78
CA LYS A 804 -23.88 25.32 -40.25
C LYS A 804 -24.92 25.78 -41.28
N LYS A 805 -25.41 24.87 -42.13
CA LYS A 805 -26.50 25.20 -43.07
C LYS A 805 -27.83 25.39 -42.34
N GLU A 806 -28.09 24.59 -41.31
CA GLU A 806 -29.30 24.69 -40.47
C GLU A 806 -29.35 25.98 -39.64
N LEU A 807 -28.20 26.59 -39.30
CA LEU A 807 -28.12 27.88 -38.60
C LEU A 807 -28.27 29.12 -39.51
N LYS A 808 -28.26 28.94 -40.83
CA LYS A 808 -28.43 30.03 -41.82
C LYS A 808 -29.89 30.21 -42.27
N GLN A 809 -30.76 29.26 -41.89
CA GLN A 809 -32.21 29.33 -42.00
C GLN A 809 -32.76 29.88 -40.69
#